data_AF-A0A7C3HCF7-F1
#
_entry.id   AF-A0A7C3HCF7-F1
#
_cell.length_a   1.000
_cell.length_b   1.000
_cell.length_c   1.000
_cell.angle_alpha   90.00
_cell.angle_beta   90.00
_cell.angle_gamma   90.00
#
_symmetry.space_group_name_H-M   'P 1'
#
loop_
_entity.id
_entity.type
_entity.pdbx_description
1 polymer ?
#
loop_
_entity_poly.entity_id
_entity_poly.type
_entity_poly.pdbx_seq_one_letter_code
_entity_poly.pdbx_strand_id
1 'polypeptide(L)'
;MITKKRKIRSHRLSNQEREHSSGGLLILALLIALAAIVLISSIPLTVEQQSLFVLALLGLSLLIRPANELARYRVIVLILISVIATGRYIYWRLTESLGWFDPNLHLSFLDYFFSGGLLFAELYAWTVLFLGFFQTIWPLRRKIQPLPADRSLWPTIDILIPTYNEPLKVVAPSVLSALALDWPEDKLNVYVLDDGCREEFARFTKEAGAHYIKRESSEGAKAGNINHALQMTHGELVTIFDCDHVPVRSFLLNTVGWFLREKKLGLLQTPHLFFTPDPVERNLLVFHQVPNEGQLFYGLVQDGNDAWNAAFFCGSCAVIRRTALSEIGGIATETVTEDAHTSLLIQKKGWNSAYLNTPLAAGLATERLSAHIGQRMRWARGMLQIFRRDNPLFSKGLTLAQRLCYFNAMLHFLFSIPRIIFLTAPLAYLYFEAYVIQASAVLIAIYALPHIFQAQVANSVMQGRYRHSFWADVYETILSSHLIMPTLGALIRPDKGSFNVTNKGGIIKEDFFDWSSSRIVFLLLVLNLVGLVFAFLRLFWWNPDETGTVLINLAWTVYNSIILGAAISVAWEKRQRRDDPRIHRKFDAFVIPQNGRRIRAETKDLSLTNISLHVPPDMPVKQGDPVTIEISDGQRQAQFPATVTTVIPRHLGVALASMHPDLETDLVYFSHSREHSWDDWYNACEPSKPLASFLEIIRLGIIGAFRSLFGHPDDPESHAAHHSHLKSILVASIIATAGILVTASKAESAPAPEITPVVANSTTRDKPESQQQQPLPKSSVNEAQGVQEKTVTHEDSAFTETLSLPFSKLGLEKPLKLRGGNSQDDIWFHVRADKIVKEAELHLDYSIARQLLQDYKALAISLNGQPVTSIEITQDNVDRQLVDAFPIDRLNFSDLNQLSFRLIPKNEENCEKLDPLAISAEIQPDSEITMHMNPLDLVNDLALFPVPFYDYRDDRKLVLPMAVDKKLAHSLPALKAAAILASWFGAKADYLGATFPVTGKDIPLHHSIVFRTPDSMYADISPLPITGPSLEIIGHPEDSAVKLLVISGQTPEELVTAATGLTS
;
A
#
# COMPACT_ATOMS: atom_id res chain seq x y z
N MET A 1 -4.94 67.64 -19.37
CA MET A 1 -4.56 66.21 -19.12
C MET A 1 -3.36 66.01 -18.18
N ILE A 2 -2.23 66.71 -18.36
CA ILE A 2 -0.94 66.41 -17.70
C ILE A 2 -1.02 66.34 -16.15
N THR A 3 -1.74 67.26 -15.52
CA THR A 3 -1.96 67.29 -14.05
C THR A 3 -2.62 66.03 -13.50
N LYS A 4 -3.58 65.42 -14.23
CA LYS A 4 -4.26 64.18 -13.80
C LYS A 4 -3.30 62.98 -13.82
N LYS A 5 -2.38 62.90 -14.80
CA LYS A 5 -1.31 61.88 -14.82
C LYS A 5 -0.30 62.06 -13.67
N ARG A 6 0.07 63.30 -13.31
CA ARG A 6 0.96 63.54 -12.15
C ARG A 6 0.34 63.06 -10.84
N LYS A 7 -0.93 63.39 -10.56
CA LYS A 7 -1.60 63.02 -9.30
C LYS A 7 -1.83 61.51 -9.13
N ILE A 8 -2.00 60.77 -10.23
CA ILE A 8 -2.05 59.30 -10.21
C ILE A 8 -0.65 58.69 -9.98
N ARG A 9 0.40 59.27 -10.55
CA ARG A 9 1.78 58.78 -10.37
C ARG A 9 2.28 58.99 -8.93
N SER A 10 1.94 60.12 -8.29
CA SER A 10 2.27 60.35 -6.87
C SER A 10 1.51 59.41 -5.93
N HIS A 11 0.24 59.07 -6.21
CA HIS A 11 -0.50 58.10 -5.37
C HIS A 11 0.00 56.66 -5.50
N ARG A 12 0.51 56.25 -6.67
CA ARG A 12 1.17 54.95 -6.80
C ARG A 12 2.46 54.90 -5.99
N LEU A 13 3.30 55.94 -6.07
CA LEU A 13 4.52 56.05 -5.26
C LEU A 13 4.20 56.00 -3.76
N SER A 14 3.25 56.81 -3.26
CA SER A 14 2.91 56.84 -1.83
C SER A 14 2.36 55.52 -1.28
N ASN A 15 1.72 54.68 -2.11
CA ASN A 15 1.27 53.36 -1.69
C ASN A 15 2.41 52.34 -1.72
N GLN A 16 3.26 52.37 -2.76
CA GLN A 16 4.41 51.48 -2.90
C GLN A 16 5.48 51.75 -1.81
N GLU A 17 5.68 53.01 -1.43
CA GLU A 17 6.49 53.42 -0.28
C GLU A 17 5.88 52.94 1.04
N ARG A 18 4.54 52.98 1.19
CA ARG A 18 3.85 52.46 2.38
C ARG A 18 3.99 50.94 2.51
N GLU A 19 3.83 50.18 1.42
CA GLU A 19 4.03 48.72 1.39
C GLU A 19 5.47 48.31 1.68
N HIS A 20 6.48 49.08 1.22
CA HIS A 20 7.87 48.86 1.65
C HIS A 20 8.10 49.22 3.12
N SER A 21 7.50 50.29 3.65
CA SER A 21 7.66 50.67 5.06
C SER A 21 7.03 49.66 6.02
N SER A 22 5.85 49.10 5.68
CA SER A 22 5.20 48.07 6.50
C SER A 22 5.91 46.72 6.40
N GLY A 23 6.43 46.35 5.22
CA GLY A 23 7.25 45.15 5.05
C GLY A 23 8.51 45.17 5.91
N GLY A 24 9.23 46.31 5.96
CA GLY A 24 10.41 46.47 6.81
C GLY A 24 10.10 46.34 8.31
N LEU A 25 9.00 46.95 8.77
CA LEU A 25 8.52 46.83 10.16
C LEU A 25 8.13 45.39 10.52
N LEU A 26 7.47 44.66 9.62
CA LEU A 26 7.08 43.26 9.84
C LEU A 26 8.32 42.35 9.93
N ILE A 27 9.30 42.53 9.05
CA ILE A 27 10.57 41.78 9.09
C ILE A 27 11.32 42.05 10.39
N LEU A 28 11.40 43.32 10.82
CA LEU A 28 12.03 43.69 12.09
C LEU A 28 11.32 43.06 13.30
N ALA A 29 9.98 43.05 13.32
CA ALA A 29 9.21 42.41 14.37
C ALA A 29 9.42 40.88 14.43
N LEU A 30 9.50 40.22 13.27
CA LEU A 30 9.80 38.79 13.18
C LEU A 30 11.23 38.47 13.66
N LEU A 31 12.21 39.31 13.32
CA LEU A 31 13.59 39.17 13.80
C LEU A 31 13.70 39.37 15.32
N ILE A 32 12.97 40.34 15.89
CA ILE A 32 12.90 40.55 17.34
C ILE A 32 12.24 39.36 18.04
N ALA A 33 11.13 38.83 17.48
CA ALA A 33 10.46 37.65 18.03
C ALA A 33 11.37 36.40 17.98
N LEU A 34 12.10 36.19 16.87
CA LEU A 34 13.06 35.10 16.74
C LEU A 34 14.22 35.25 17.75
N ALA A 35 14.78 36.45 17.90
CA ALA A 35 15.83 36.73 18.88
C ALA A 35 15.35 36.49 20.32
N ALA A 36 14.10 36.85 20.64
CA ALA A 36 13.50 36.58 21.94
C ALA A 36 13.29 35.07 22.19
N ILE A 37 12.83 34.31 21.20
CA ILE A 37 12.70 32.84 21.28
C ILE A 37 14.07 32.19 21.51
N VAL A 38 15.10 32.61 20.76
CA VAL A 38 16.47 32.10 20.92
C VAL A 38 17.00 32.41 22.31
N LEU A 39 16.86 33.67 22.79
CA LEU A 39 17.30 34.09 24.12
C LEU A 39 16.61 33.29 25.25
N ILE A 40 15.28 33.13 25.19
CA ILE A 40 14.53 32.33 26.17
C ILE A 40 14.93 30.84 26.09
N SER A 41 15.33 30.37 24.90
CA SER A 41 15.81 28.99 24.69
C SER A 41 17.22 28.76 25.24
N SER A 42 18.11 29.77 25.16
CA SER A 42 19.54 29.63 25.47
C SER A 42 19.96 30.06 26.88
N ILE A 43 19.06 30.65 27.69
CA ILE A 43 19.38 31.03 29.07
C ILE A 43 19.58 29.75 29.91
N PRO A 44 20.77 29.53 30.53
CA PRO A 44 20.96 28.45 31.50
C PRO A 44 20.16 28.76 32.77
N LEU A 45 19.57 27.73 33.38
CA LEU A 45 18.75 27.83 34.59
C LEU A 45 19.16 26.73 35.57
N THR A 46 19.07 26.99 36.88
CA THR A 46 19.21 25.90 37.88
C THR A 46 18.08 24.88 37.71
N VAL A 47 18.26 23.66 38.23
CA VAL A 47 17.24 22.59 38.18
C VAL A 47 15.89 23.08 38.73
N GLU A 48 15.91 23.88 39.80
CA GLU A 48 14.74 24.50 40.44
C GLU A 48 14.08 25.53 39.52
N GLN A 49 14.87 26.42 38.91
CA GLN A 49 14.39 27.47 38.01
C GLN A 49 13.81 26.89 36.71
N GLN A 50 14.48 25.89 36.13
CA GLN A 50 14.00 25.13 34.98
C GLN A 50 12.70 24.39 35.33
N SER A 51 12.61 23.77 36.52
CA SER A 51 11.38 23.12 36.99
C SER A 51 10.21 24.11 37.14
N LEU A 52 10.46 25.29 37.72
CA LEU A 52 9.46 26.35 37.83
C LEU A 52 9.02 26.89 36.46
N PHE A 53 9.97 27.12 35.55
CA PHE A 53 9.69 27.53 34.17
C PHE A 53 8.83 26.50 33.43
N VAL A 54 9.17 25.22 33.56
CA VAL A 54 8.41 24.08 33.04
C VAL A 54 6.99 24.05 33.60
N LEU A 55 6.82 24.15 34.92
CA LEU A 55 5.50 24.16 35.56
C LEU A 55 4.65 25.37 35.13
N ALA A 56 5.28 26.53 34.92
CA ALA A 56 4.61 27.73 34.39
C ALA A 56 4.12 27.52 32.94
N LEU A 57 4.95 26.96 32.05
CA LEU A 57 4.54 26.64 30.67
C LEU A 57 3.45 25.56 30.65
N LEU A 58 3.55 24.54 31.50
CA LEU A 58 2.52 23.49 31.63
C LEU A 58 1.18 24.09 32.07
N GLY A 59 1.17 24.87 33.17
CA GLY A 59 -0.03 25.57 33.66
C GLY A 59 -0.64 26.50 32.60
N LEU A 60 0.19 27.29 31.92
CA LEU A 60 -0.25 28.18 30.84
C LEU A 60 -0.86 27.40 29.66
N SER A 61 -0.25 26.29 29.24
CA SER A 61 -0.78 25.45 28.16
C SER A 61 -2.13 24.83 28.53
N LEU A 62 -2.31 24.39 29.78
CA LEU A 62 -3.55 23.79 30.27
C LEU A 62 -4.67 24.84 30.41
N LEU A 63 -4.34 26.06 30.83
CA LEU A 63 -5.27 27.20 30.90
C LEU A 63 -5.72 27.68 29.52
N ILE A 64 -4.82 27.68 28.54
CA ILE A 64 -5.10 28.14 27.16
C ILE A 64 -5.83 27.08 26.32
N ARG A 65 -5.59 25.79 26.56
CA ARG A 65 -6.22 24.67 25.84
C ARG A 65 -7.75 24.76 25.70
N PRO A 66 -8.55 25.03 26.75
CA PRO A 66 -10.02 25.12 26.63
C PRO A 66 -10.54 26.41 25.97
N ALA A 67 -9.71 27.41 25.68
CA ALA A 67 -10.15 28.73 25.21
C ALA A 67 -10.65 28.72 23.75
N ASN A 68 -11.90 28.31 23.54
CA ASN A 68 -12.52 28.20 22.21
C ASN A 68 -12.82 29.56 21.54
N GLU A 69 -13.17 30.60 22.29
CA GLU A 69 -13.51 31.94 21.75
C GLU A 69 -12.40 32.57 20.90
N LEU A 70 -11.13 32.18 21.13
CA LEU A 70 -9.95 32.66 20.40
C LEU A 70 -9.24 31.52 19.65
N ALA A 71 -10.00 30.56 19.12
CA ALA A 71 -9.52 29.28 18.57
C ALA A 71 -8.26 29.35 17.69
N ARG A 72 -8.10 30.38 16.83
CA ARG A 72 -6.89 30.58 16.01
C ARG A 72 -5.68 31.04 16.83
N TYR A 73 -5.83 32.09 17.63
CA TYR A 73 -4.74 32.62 18.47
C TYR A 73 -4.29 31.60 19.53
N ARG A 74 -5.21 30.79 20.06
CA ARG A 74 -4.90 29.64 20.92
C ARG A 74 -3.85 28.71 20.30
N VAL A 75 -4.03 28.32 19.04
CA VAL A 75 -3.09 27.43 18.33
C VAL A 75 -1.71 28.08 18.22
N ILE A 76 -1.64 29.36 17.84
CA ILE A 76 -0.39 30.11 17.72
C ILE A 76 0.37 30.17 19.06
N VAL A 77 -0.32 30.40 20.19
CA VAL A 77 0.33 30.45 21.51
C VAL A 77 0.80 29.06 21.96
N LEU A 78 0.03 27.99 21.70
CA LEU A 78 0.46 26.62 22.00
C LEU A 78 1.67 26.20 21.13
N ILE A 79 1.70 26.59 19.85
CA ILE A 79 2.87 26.43 18.98
C ILE A 79 4.08 27.18 19.56
N LEU A 80 3.93 28.43 19.99
CA LEU A 80 5.02 29.22 20.57
C LEU A 80 5.58 28.59 21.86
N ILE A 81 4.70 28.12 22.75
CA ILE A 81 5.10 27.40 23.97
C ILE A 81 5.86 26.12 23.62
N SER A 82 5.36 25.34 22.64
CA SER A 82 6.03 24.12 22.16
C SER A 82 7.39 24.40 21.53
N VAL A 83 7.50 25.44 20.68
CA VAL A 83 8.77 25.85 20.05
C VAL A 83 9.79 26.31 21.10
N ILE A 84 9.38 27.06 22.12
CA ILE A 84 10.28 27.48 23.21
C ILE A 84 10.71 26.28 24.07
N ALA A 85 9.80 25.39 24.45
CA ALA A 85 10.14 24.19 25.22
C ALA A 85 11.09 23.26 24.44
N THR A 86 10.86 23.09 23.13
CA THR A 86 11.74 22.33 22.23
C THR A 86 13.09 23.02 22.04
N GLY A 87 13.10 24.35 21.91
CA GLY A 87 14.32 25.15 21.80
C GLY A 87 15.22 24.99 23.02
N ARG A 88 14.65 25.04 24.24
CA ARG A 88 15.37 24.74 25.48
C ARG A 88 15.90 23.30 25.51
N TYR A 89 15.10 22.33 25.08
CA TYR A 89 15.53 20.92 25.00
C TYR A 89 16.73 20.74 24.06
N ILE A 90 16.64 21.22 22.82
CA ILE A 90 17.69 21.09 21.81
C ILE A 90 18.95 21.90 22.20
N TYR A 91 18.79 23.07 22.81
CA TYR A 91 19.92 23.84 23.33
C TYR A 91 20.68 23.05 24.41
N TRP A 92 19.98 22.62 25.46
CA TRP A 92 20.55 21.79 26.53
C TRP A 92 21.16 20.48 26.00
N ARG A 93 20.52 19.86 24.99
CA ARG A 93 21.06 18.67 24.33
C ARG A 93 22.43 18.97 23.73
N LEU A 94 22.56 20.07 22.98
CA LEU A 94 23.79 20.48 22.29
C LEU A 94 24.89 21.01 23.21
N THR A 95 24.56 21.66 24.34
CA THR A 95 25.55 22.34 25.20
C THR A 95 26.04 21.52 26.38
N GLU A 96 25.16 20.76 27.03
CA GLU A 96 25.44 20.15 28.34
C GLU A 96 25.43 18.62 28.28
N SER A 97 24.48 18.02 27.56
CA SER A 97 24.15 16.59 27.72
C SER A 97 24.96 15.58 26.88
N LEU A 98 25.94 16.04 26.09
CA LEU A 98 26.69 15.17 25.17
C LEU A 98 28.06 14.75 25.71
N GLY A 99 28.68 15.54 26.59
CA GLY A 99 30.02 15.28 27.12
C GLY A 99 31.18 15.38 26.12
N TRP A 100 30.92 15.51 24.80
CA TRP A 100 31.92 15.51 23.71
C TRP A 100 33.03 16.56 23.84
N PHE A 101 32.84 17.59 24.66
CA PHE A 101 33.78 18.70 24.85
C PHE A 101 34.29 18.80 26.30
N ASP A 102 33.94 17.86 27.18
CA ASP A 102 34.50 17.80 28.54
C ASP A 102 35.85 17.06 28.50
N PRO A 103 37.00 17.72 28.78
CA PRO A 103 38.30 17.08 28.77
C PRO A 103 38.49 16.02 29.87
N ASN A 104 37.58 15.96 30.85
CA ASN A 104 37.62 15.00 31.95
C ASN A 104 36.84 13.71 31.64
N LEU A 105 36.05 13.66 30.56
CA LEU A 105 35.16 12.55 30.24
C LEU A 105 35.68 11.71 29.06
N HIS A 106 36.19 10.52 29.35
CA HIS A 106 36.72 9.60 28.34
C HIS A 106 35.62 8.72 27.71
N LEU A 107 34.90 9.30 26.76
CA LEU A 107 33.86 8.63 25.97
C LEU A 107 34.43 7.54 25.04
N SER A 108 33.75 6.41 24.94
CA SER A 108 34.06 5.33 23.99
C SER A 108 33.53 5.62 22.58
N PHE A 109 33.98 4.84 21.59
CA PHE A 109 33.43 4.89 20.23
C PHE A 109 31.91 4.64 20.19
N LEU A 110 31.40 3.76 21.06
CA LEU A 110 29.95 3.47 21.11
C LEU A 110 29.17 4.67 21.66
N ASP A 111 29.70 5.38 22.65
CA ASP A 111 29.08 6.59 23.19
C ASP A 111 28.95 7.66 22.11
N TYR A 112 30.03 7.96 21.37
CA TYR A 112 29.99 8.90 20.25
C TYR A 112 29.01 8.45 19.15
N PHE A 113 29.02 7.17 18.79
CA PHE A 113 28.13 6.63 17.75
C PHE A 113 26.65 6.72 18.12
N PHE A 114 26.27 6.25 19.32
CA PHE A 114 24.87 6.27 19.75
C PHE A 114 24.39 7.67 20.14
N SER A 115 25.19 8.48 20.86
CA SER A 115 24.80 9.86 21.20
C SER A 115 24.67 10.74 19.95
N GLY A 116 25.57 10.59 18.97
CA GLY A 116 25.50 11.29 17.69
C GLY A 116 24.32 10.84 16.82
N GLY A 117 24.03 9.53 16.82
CA GLY A 117 22.84 8.97 16.17
C GLY A 117 21.54 9.51 16.75
N LEU A 118 21.39 9.51 18.08
CA LEU A 118 20.22 10.08 18.74
C LEU A 118 20.10 11.59 18.48
N LEU A 119 21.18 12.35 18.62
CA LEU A 119 21.18 13.80 18.36
C LEU A 119 20.75 14.11 16.91
N PHE A 120 21.19 13.32 15.93
CA PHE A 120 20.74 13.47 14.55
C PHE A 120 19.22 13.23 14.40
N ALA A 121 18.69 12.19 15.05
CA ALA A 121 17.25 11.91 15.06
C ALA A 121 16.43 13.03 15.74
N GLU A 122 16.93 13.59 16.84
CA GLU A 122 16.32 14.70 17.58
C GLU A 122 16.35 16.02 16.78
N LEU A 123 17.46 16.34 16.12
CA LEU A 123 17.58 17.53 15.27
C LEU A 123 16.69 17.43 14.02
N TYR A 124 16.53 16.23 13.44
CA TYR A 124 15.53 15.98 12.40
C TYR A 124 14.11 16.22 12.94
N ALA A 125 13.77 15.62 14.09
CA ALA A 125 12.43 15.74 14.67
C ALA A 125 12.08 17.20 15.02
N TRP A 126 13.02 17.95 15.57
CA TRP A 126 12.90 19.40 15.80
C TRP A 126 12.68 20.18 14.50
N THR A 127 13.43 19.86 13.44
CA THR A 127 13.30 20.52 12.13
C THR A 127 11.91 20.29 11.54
N VAL A 128 11.43 19.04 11.52
CA VAL A 128 10.10 18.69 10.99
C VAL A 128 8.98 19.23 11.87
N LEU A 129 9.15 19.29 13.20
CA LEU A 129 8.19 19.93 14.11
C LEU A 129 8.04 21.43 13.80
N PHE A 130 9.16 22.15 13.66
CA PHE A 130 9.15 23.58 13.34
C PHE A 130 8.55 23.85 11.95
N LEU A 131 8.95 23.10 10.93
CA LEU A 131 8.43 23.25 9.57
C LEU A 131 6.95 22.86 9.47
N GLY A 132 6.52 21.80 10.18
CA GLY A 132 5.11 21.40 10.26
C GLY A 132 4.24 22.45 10.95
N PHE A 133 4.72 23.04 12.05
CA PHE A 133 4.04 24.17 12.68
C PHE A 133 3.98 25.40 11.75
N PHE A 134 5.07 25.76 11.07
CA PHE A 134 5.06 26.84 10.06
C PHE A 134 4.02 26.57 8.95
N GLN A 135 3.99 25.35 8.43
CA GLN A 135 3.10 24.93 7.36
C GLN A 135 1.62 24.98 7.77
N THR A 136 1.29 24.66 9.03
CA THR A 136 -0.10 24.53 9.53
C THR A 136 -0.55 25.62 10.51
N ILE A 137 0.24 26.68 10.71
CA ILE A 137 -0.07 27.79 11.65
C ILE A 137 -1.36 28.54 11.32
N TRP A 138 -1.74 28.61 10.04
CA TRP A 138 -2.90 29.37 9.57
C TRP A 138 -3.56 28.75 8.34
N PRO A 139 -4.26 27.61 8.45
CA PRO A 139 -4.94 26.96 7.33
C PRO A 139 -5.99 27.89 6.71
N LEU A 140 -5.96 28.04 5.39
CA LEU A 140 -6.66 29.13 4.70
C LEU A 140 -8.18 28.98 4.75
N ARG A 141 -8.67 27.73 4.69
CA ARG A 141 -10.09 27.33 4.59
C ARG A 141 -10.77 28.04 3.43
N ARG A 142 -10.17 27.89 2.24
CA ARG A 142 -10.69 28.44 0.98
C ARG A 142 -12.14 27.99 0.77
N LYS A 143 -13.03 28.95 0.54
CA LYS A 143 -14.45 28.68 0.24
C LYS A 143 -14.66 28.41 -1.24
N ILE A 144 -15.72 27.70 -1.59
CA ILE A 144 -16.23 27.62 -2.97
C ILE A 144 -16.46 29.03 -3.51
N GLN A 145 -16.03 29.28 -4.75
CA GLN A 145 -16.23 30.54 -5.45
C GLN A 145 -17.36 30.36 -6.47
N PRO A 146 -18.49 31.11 -6.37
CA PRO A 146 -19.59 30.97 -7.31
C PRO A 146 -19.17 31.30 -8.74
N LEU A 147 -19.71 30.52 -9.68
CA LEU A 147 -19.61 30.73 -11.13
C LEU A 147 -20.53 31.88 -11.59
N PRO A 148 -20.25 32.51 -12.75
CA PRO A 148 -21.21 33.40 -13.42
C PRO A 148 -22.50 32.65 -13.77
N ALA A 149 -23.66 33.33 -13.66
CA ALA A 149 -24.93 32.76 -14.10
C ALA A 149 -25.01 32.52 -15.62
N ASP A 150 -24.20 33.27 -16.38
CA ASP A 150 -24.04 33.08 -17.83
C ASP A 150 -23.09 31.90 -18.11
N ARG A 151 -23.65 30.79 -18.61
CA ARG A 151 -22.91 29.57 -19.00
C ARG A 151 -22.05 29.75 -20.25
N SER A 152 -22.23 30.82 -21.04
CA SER A 152 -21.35 31.11 -22.18
C SER A 152 -19.92 31.41 -21.71
N LEU A 153 -19.77 32.01 -20.53
CA LEU A 153 -18.49 32.36 -19.88
C LEU A 153 -17.79 31.19 -19.18
N TRP A 154 -18.42 30.00 -19.13
CA TRP A 154 -17.82 28.82 -18.52
C TRP A 154 -16.81 28.19 -19.49
N PRO A 155 -15.63 27.75 -19.02
CA PRO A 155 -14.58 27.23 -19.90
C PRO A 155 -14.91 25.84 -20.46
N THR A 156 -14.21 25.45 -21.53
CA THR A 156 -14.16 24.05 -21.98
C THR A 156 -13.27 23.22 -21.06
N ILE A 157 -13.67 21.96 -20.79
CA ILE A 157 -13.02 21.09 -19.82
C ILE A 157 -12.82 19.69 -20.42
N ASP A 158 -11.57 19.24 -20.43
CA ASP A 158 -11.22 17.85 -20.70
C ASP A 158 -11.02 17.11 -19.37
N ILE A 159 -11.69 15.97 -19.20
CA ILE A 159 -11.50 15.06 -18.07
C ILE A 159 -10.69 13.86 -18.54
N LEU A 160 -9.57 13.60 -17.87
CA LEU A 160 -8.63 12.54 -18.21
C LEU A 160 -8.66 11.46 -17.12
N ILE A 161 -9.01 10.23 -17.51
CA ILE A 161 -9.13 9.07 -16.62
C ILE A 161 -8.17 7.98 -17.13
N PRO A 162 -6.89 7.97 -16.69
CA PRO A 162 -5.93 6.95 -17.08
C PRO A 162 -6.13 5.63 -16.33
N THR A 163 -5.93 4.52 -17.05
CA THR A 163 -5.94 3.15 -16.53
C THR A 163 -4.87 2.30 -17.24
N TYR A 164 -4.42 1.22 -16.59
CA TYR A 164 -3.43 0.29 -17.14
C TYR A 164 -3.89 -1.16 -17.03
N ASN A 165 -4.19 -1.62 -15.80
CA ASN A 165 -4.59 -3.01 -15.53
C ASN A 165 -5.83 -3.13 -14.63
N GLU A 166 -6.47 -2.02 -14.27
CA GLU A 166 -7.69 -2.03 -13.46
C GLU A 166 -8.89 -2.56 -14.28
N PRO A 167 -9.65 -3.55 -13.77
CA PRO A 167 -10.75 -4.15 -14.53
C PRO A 167 -11.88 -3.15 -14.76
N LEU A 168 -12.62 -3.30 -15.86
CA LEU A 168 -13.65 -2.36 -16.29
C LEU A 168 -14.65 -1.98 -15.17
N LYS A 169 -15.06 -2.94 -14.33
CA LYS A 169 -15.95 -2.74 -13.16
C LYS A 169 -15.48 -1.68 -12.14
N VAL A 170 -14.18 -1.39 -12.09
CA VAL A 170 -13.57 -0.36 -11.21
C VAL A 170 -13.53 1.00 -11.90
N VAL A 171 -13.44 1.02 -13.23
CA VAL A 171 -13.24 2.25 -14.01
C VAL A 171 -14.55 2.85 -14.50
N ALA A 172 -15.52 2.00 -14.88
CA ALA A 172 -16.83 2.42 -15.38
C ALA A 172 -17.56 3.41 -14.44
N PRO A 173 -17.61 3.22 -13.11
CA PRO A 173 -18.25 4.18 -12.19
C PRO A 173 -17.67 5.59 -12.28
N SER A 174 -16.35 5.70 -12.40
CA SER A 174 -15.65 6.99 -12.52
C SER A 174 -15.94 7.67 -13.86
N VAL A 175 -16.05 6.90 -14.94
CA VAL A 175 -16.39 7.40 -16.28
C VAL A 175 -17.85 7.86 -16.36
N LEU A 176 -18.80 7.01 -15.94
CA LEU A 176 -20.23 7.34 -15.91
C LEU A 176 -20.51 8.56 -15.04
N SER A 177 -19.84 8.67 -13.89
CA SER A 177 -19.97 9.84 -13.03
C SER A 177 -19.29 11.09 -13.59
N ALA A 178 -18.20 10.97 -14.34
CA ALA A 178 -17.55 12.10 -15.01
C ALA A 178 -18.39 12.64 -16.19
N LEU A 179 -19.11 11.76 -16.89
CA LEU A 179 -20.10 12.15 -17.91
C LEU A 179 -21.32 12.85 -17.27
N ALA A 180 -21.76 12.41 -16.09
CA ALA A 180 -22.92 12.93 -15.38
C ALA A 180 -22.67 14.19 -14.52
N LEU A 181 -21.54 14.89 -14.71
CA LEU A 181 -21.22 16.13 -13.99
C LEU A 181 -22.11 17.30 -14.44
N ASP A 182 -22.34 18.27 -13.56
CA ASP A 182 -23.22 19.41 -13.81
C ASP A 182 -22.55 20.51 -14.67
N TRP A 183 -22.19 20.17 -15.91
CA TRP A 183 -21.54 21.03 -16.90
C TRP A 183 -22.32 21.07 -18.22
N PRO A 184 -22.14 22.08 -19.09
CA PRO A 184 -22.67 22.04 -20.45
C PRO A 184 -22.00 20.93 -21.29
N GLU A 185 -22.82 20.11 -21.95
CA GLU A 185 -22.38 18.99 -22.81
C GLU A 185 -21.46 19.46 -23.94
N ASP A 186 -21.70 20.65 -24.51
CA ASP A 186 -20.85 21.28 -25.54
C ASP A 186 -19.46 21.70 -25.04
N LYS A 187 -19.20 21.55 -23.74
CA LYS A 187 -17.97 22.00 -23.05
C LYS A 187 -17.34 20.93 -22.15
N LEU A 188 -17.87 19.70 -22.15
CA LEU A 188 -17.42 18.60 -21.30
C LEU A 188 -16.95 17.41 -22.16
N ASN A 189 -15.64 17.20 -22.22
CA ASN A 189 -15.06 16.05 -22.93
C ASN A 189 -14.52 15.06 -21.89
N VAL A 190 -14.95 13.79 -21.93
CA VAL A 190 -14.44 12.74 -21.03
C VAL A 190 -13.59 11.74 -21.82
N TYR A 191 -12.33 11.59 -21.45
CA TYR A 191 -11.36 10.71 -22.10
C TYR A 191 -10.87 9.61 -21.16
N VAL A 192 -11.10 8.36 -21.52
CA VAL A 192 -10.45 7.19 -20.92
C VAL A 192 -9.11 6.96 -21.63
N LEU A 193 -8.03 6.93 -20.86
CA LEU A 193 -6.67 6.80 -21.38
C LEU A 193 -6.10 5.43 -21.00
N ASP A 194 -6.18 4.47 -21.91
CA ASP A 194 -5.93 3.05 -21.63
C ASP A 194 -4.56 2.59 -22.16
N ASP A 195 -3.57 2.53 -21.25
CA ASP A 195 -2.25 1.96 -21.54
C ASP A 195 -2.30 0.43 -21.70
N GLY A 196 -3.41 -0.23 -21.36
CA GLY A 196 -3.62 -1.67 -21.53
C GLY A 196 -4.11 -2.07 -22.93
N CYS A 197 -4.53 -1.12 -23.78
CA CYS A 197 -5.04 -1.34 -25.14
C CYS A 197 -6.22 -2.33 -25.26
N ARG A 198 -7.12 -2.37 -24.26
CA ARG A 198 -8.17 -3.37 -24.06
C ARG A 198 -9.46 -3.05 -24.82
N GLU A 199 -9.94 -4.00 -25.62
CA GLU A 199 -11.15 -3.83 -26.44
C GLU A 199 -12.47 -3.70 -25.63
N GLU A 200 -12.53 -4.20 -24.40
CA GLU A 200 -13.68 -3.99 -23.52
C GLU A 200 -13.89 -2.50 -23.20
N PHE A 201 -12.80 -1.75 -23.00
CA PHE A 201 -12.84 -0.33 -22.73
C PHE A 201 -13.29 0.45 -23.96
N ALA A 202 -12.77 0.12 -25.14
CA ALA A 202 -13.14 0.76 -26.40
C ALA A 202 -14.63 0.57 -26.76
N ARG A 203 -15.22 -0.58 -26.39
CA ARG A 203 -16.67 -0.82 -26.48
C ARG A 203 -17.45 -0.01 -25.45
N PHE A 204 -17.11 -0.14 -24.17
CA PHE A 204 -17.77 0.58 -23.08
C PHE A 204 -17.77 2.10 -23.27
N THR A 205 -16.65 2.71 -23.65
CA THR A 205 -16.60 4.16 -23.91
C THR A 205 -17.54 4.58 -25.04
N LYS A 206 -17.64 3.77 -26.09
CA LYS A 206 -18.52 4.05 -27.24
C LYS A 206 -20.00 3.92 -26.86
N GLU A 207 -20.33 2.99 -25.97
CA GLU A 207 -21.69 2.78 -25.45
C GLU A 207 -22.08 3.86 -24.42
N ALA A 208 -21.15 4.28 -23.56
CA ALA A 208 -21.36 5.35 -22.57
C ALA A 208 -21.23 6.78 -23.14
N GLY A 209 -20.74 6.97 -24.37
CA GLY A 209 -20.53 8.29 -24.98
C GLY A 209 -19.22 8.99 -24.59
N ALA A 210 -18.27 8.28 -23.96
CA ALA A 210 -16.93 8.79 -23.66
C ALA A 210 -15.95 8.58 -24.85
N HIS A 211 -14.84 9.33 -24.83
CA HIS A 211 -13.74 9.14 -25.76
C HIS A 211 -12.74 8.10 -25.23
N TYR A 212 -12.13 7.34 -26.15
CA TYR A 212 -11.08 6.36 -25.84
C TYR A 212 -9.77 6.76 -26.53
N ILE A 213 -8.68 6.79 -25.76
CA ILE A 213 -7.32 7.02 -26.24
C ILE A 213 -6.45 5.85 -25.77
N LYS A 214 -5.68 5.27 -26.69
CA LYS A 214 -4.63 4.28 -26.42
C LYS A 214 -3.36 4.66 -27.17
N ARG A 215 -2.21 4.11 -26.76
CA ARG A 215 -0.89 4.37 -27.36
C ARG A 215 -0.04 3.12 -27.45
N GLU A 216 0.90 3.10 -28.40
CA GLU A 216 1.74 1.93 -28.70
C GLU A 216 2.92 1.74 -27.73
N SER A 217 3.36 2.81 -27.04
CA SER A 217 4.43 2.77 -26.04
C SER A 217 3.94 3.27 -24.68
N SER A 218 4.20 2.50 -23.64
CA SER A 218 3.87 2.80 -22.24
C SER A 218 4.91 3.69 -21.52
N GLU A 219 5.89 4.23 -22.25
CA GLU A 219 6.93 5.13 -21.73
C GLU A 219 6.38 6.25 -20.84
N GLY A 220 7.07 6.56 -19.73
CA GLY A 220 6.62 7.55 -18.75
C GLY A 220 5.34 7.17 -17.98
N ALA A 221 4.80 5.95 -18.15
CA ALA A 221 3.59 5.45 -17.49
C ALA A 221 2.43 6.47 -17.52
N LYS A 222 1.71 6.64 -16.42
CA LYS A 222 0.58 7.58 -16.27
C LYS A 222 0.90 9.01 -16.76
N ALA A 223 2.09 9.53 -16.47
CA ALA A 223 2.52 10.85 -16.94
C ALA A 223 2.65 10.91 -18.47
N GLY A 224 3.26 9.89 -19.08
CA GLY A 224 3.37 9.75 -20.53
C GLY A 224 2.02 9.59 -21.22
N ASN A 225 1.11 8.81 -20.62
CA ASN A 225 -0.25 8.59 -21.10
C ASN A 225 -1.06 9.90 -21.12
N ILE A 226 -1.06 10.64 -20.01
CA ILE A 226 -1.67 11.98 -19.94
C ILE A 226 -1.02 12.93 -20.95
N ASN A 227 0.30 12.93 -21.09
CA ASN A 227 1.01 13.79 -22.05
C ASN A 227 0.70 13.46 -23.51
N HIS A 228 0.45 12.20 -23.85
CA HIS A 228 -0.02 11.79 -25.17
C HIS A 228 -1.44 12.33 -25.42
N ALA A 229 -2.36 12.11 -24.48
CA ALA A 229 -3.72 12.65 -24.56
C ALA A 229 -3.76 14.19 -24.66
N LEU A 230 -2.87 14.90 -23.94
CA LEU A 230 -2.77 16.36 -23.99
C LEU A 230 -2.41 16.91 -25.39
N GLN A 231 -1.81 16.11 -26.28
CA GLN A 231 -1.53 16.49 -27.67
C GLN A 231 -2.78 16.42 -28.56
N MET A 232 -3.75 15.58 -28.21
CA MET A 232 -4.98 15.30 -28.97
C MET A 232 -6.22 16.05 -28.46
N THR A 233 -6.08 16.80 -27.37
CA THR A 233 -7.19 17.42 -26.61
C THR A 233 -6.97 18.92 -26.42
N HIS A 234 -8.05 19.70 -26.28
CA HIS A 234 -8.00 21.16 -26.52
C HIS A 234 -8.76 22.03 -25.49
N GLY A 235 -9.39 21.45 -24.47
CA GLY A 235 -10.11 22.17 -23.42
C GLY A 235 -9.22 23.12 -22.60
N GLU A 236 -9.76 24.27 -22.20
CA GLU A 236 -9.03 25.31 -21.47
C GLU A 236 -8.54 24.85 -20.08
N LEU A 237 -9.33 23.99 -19.42
CA LEU A 237 -8.99 23.31 -18.17
C LEU A 237 -8.93 21.80 -18.40
N VAL A 238 -8.04 21.16 -17.64
CA VAL A 238 -7.84 19.71 -17.64
C VAL A 238 -8.12 19.21 -16.23
N THR A 239 -9.05 18.27 -16.10
CA THR A 239 -9.35 17.58 -14.83
C THR A 239 -8.76 16.19 -14.87
N ILE A 240 -8.14 15.74 -13.79
CA ILE A 240 -7.52 14.40 -13.72
C ILE A 240 -8.11 13.64 -12.53
N PHE A 241 -8.62 12.44 -12.80
CA PHE A 241 -9.01 11.44 -11.80
C PHE A 241 -8.26 10.14 -12.05
N ASP A 242 -7.78 9.46 -11.02
CA ASP A 242 -7.44 8.03 -11.16
C ASP A 242 -8.70 7.25 -11.53
N CYS A 243 -8.53 6.13 -12.23
CA CYS A 243 -9.63 5.27 -12.68
C CYS A 243 -10.62 4.85 -11.59
N ASP A 244 -10.19 4.74 -10.32
CA ASP A 244 -11.02 4.37 -9.17
C ASP A 244 -11.62 5.57 -8.40
N HIS A 245 -11.27 6.81 -8.74
CA HIS A 245 -11.78 8.02 -8.08
C HIS A 245 -13.08 8.53 -8.73
N VAL A 246 -14.23 8.18 -8.14
CA VAL A 246 -15.56 8.60 -8.59
C VAL A 246 -15.89 10.03 -8.12
N PRO A 247 -16.07 11.03 -9.01
CA PRO A 247 -16.43 12.39 -8.62
C PRO A 247 -17.90 12.54 -8.19
N VAL A 248 -18.26 13.62 -7.49
CA VAL A 248 -19.66 14.05 -7.29
C VAL A 248 -20.09 15.03 -8.40
N ARG A 249 -21.38 15.07 -8.74
CA ARG A 249 -21.92 15.90 -9.84
C ARG A 249 -21.46 17.36 -9.82
N SER A 250 -21.39 17.97 -8.64
CA SER A 250 -20.99 19.37 -8.46
C SER A 250 -19.47 19.61 -8.33
N PHE A 251 -18.62 18.61 -8.64
CA PHE A 251 -17.15 18.76 -8.62
C PHE A 251 -16.68 19.99 -9.42
N LEU A 252 -17.17 20.17 -10.66
CA LEU A 252 -16.78 21.30 -11.51
C LEU A 252 -17.40 22.63 -11.04
N LEU A 253 -18.65 22.61 -10.58
CA LEU A 253 -19.33 23.79 -10.03
C LEU A 253 -18.56 24.37 -8.83
N ASN A 254 -18.03 23.49 -7.97
CA ASN A 254 -17.34 23.88 -6.74
C ASN A 254 -15.87 24.30 -6.94
N THR A 255 -15.24 23.88 -8.05
CA THR A 255 -13.80 24.11 -8.32
C THR A 255 -13.54 25.20 -9.36
N VAL A 256 -14.27 25.21 -10.49
CA VAL A 256 -13.92 26.02 -11.68
C VAL A 256 -14.05 27.54 -11.44
N GLY A 257 -14.93 27.98 -10.55
CA GLY A 257 -15.11 29.41 -10.23
C GLY A 257 -13.82 30.11 -9.78
N TRP A 258 -12.88 29.41 -9.17
CA TRP A 258 -11.56 29.96 -8.81
C TRP A 258 -10.68 30.26 -10.03
N PHE A 259 -10.76 29.50 -11.12
CA PHE A 259 -9.98 29.76 -12.34
C PHE A 259 -10.47 30.98 -13.12
N LEU A 260 -11.75 31.34 -12.97
CA LEU A 260 -12.31 32.57 -13.52
C LEU A 260 -11.93 33.80 -12.68
N ARG A 261 -11.91 33.66 -11.35
CA ARG A 261 -11.51 34.71 -10.40
C ARG A 261 -10.01 34.99 -10.41
N GLU A 262 -9.19 33.95 -10.37
CA GLU A 262 -7.72 34.04 -10.34
C GLU A 262 -7.12 33.61 -11.68
N LYS A 263 -6.89 34.57 -12.59
CA LYS A 263 -6.28 34.30 -13.91
C LYS A 263 -4.89 33.66 -13.83
N LYS A 264 -4.18 33.83 -12.71
CA LYS A 264 -2.87 33.21 -12.43
C LYS A 264 -2.95 31.88 -11.68
N LEU A 265 -4.15 31.35 -11.39
CA LEU A 265 -4.33 30.01 -10.87
C LEU A 265 -3.99 29.00 -11.97
N GLY A 266 -2.97 28.17 -11.73
CA GLY A 266 -2.55 27.09 -12.61
C GLY A 266 -3.10 25.72 -12.17
N LEU A 267 -3.35 25.52 -10.88
CA LEU A 267 -3.73 24.25 -10.26
C LEU A 267 -4.72 24.46 -9.12
N LEU A 268 -5.74 23.62 -9.01
CA LEU A 268 -6.60 23.48 -7.82
C LEU A 268 -6.75 22.00 -7.48
N GLN A 269 -6.39 21.62 -6.26
CA GLN A 269 -6.48 20.25 -5.72
C GLN A 269 -7.65 20.16 -4.72
N THR A 270 -8.38 19.04 -4.71
CA THR A 270 -9.36 18.68 -3.66
C THR A 270 -8.82 17.51 -2.81
N PRO A 271 -9.46 17.09 -1.71
CA PRO A 271 -9.03 15.92 -0.95
C PRO A 271 -9.08 14.65 -1.80
N HIS A 272 -8.23 13.67 -1.50
CA HIS A 272 -8.56 12.27 -1.75
C HIS A 272 -9.34 11.75 -0.54
N LEU A 273 -10.48 11.12 -0.81
CA LEU A 273 -11.27 10.39 0.17
C LEU A 273 -11.30 8.94 -0.27
N PHE A 274 -10.98 8.03 0.65
CA PHE A 274 -11.13 6.60 0.39
C PHE A 274 -12.37 6.09 1.13
N PHE A 275 -13.32 5.50 0.40
CA PHE A 275 -14.57 5.00 0.98
C PHE A 275 -14.48 3.56 1.48
N THR A 276 -13.33 2.91 1.23
CA THR A 276 -12.92 1.63 1.81
C THR A 276 -11.84 1.85 2.89
N PRO A 277 -11.76 0.98 3.92
CA PRO A 277 -10.68 1.03 4.90
C PRO A 277 -9.33 0.69 4.26
N ASP A 278 -8.27 1.38 4.67
CA ASP A 278 -6.92 0.89 4.40
C ASP A 278 -6.56 -0.34 5.29
N PRO A 279 -5.42 -1.01 5.08
CA PRO A 279 -5.08 -2.22 5.83
C PRO A 279 -4.90 -1.96 7.33
N VAL A 280 -4.51 -0.75 7.75
CA VAL A 280 -4.38 -0.38 9.17
C VAL A 280 -5.77 -0.26 9.79
N GLU A 281 -6.67 0.47 9.13
CA GLU A 281 -8.06 0.63 9.59
C GLU A 281 -8.83 -0.69 9.63
N ARG A 282 -8.60 -1.55 8.62
CA ARG A 282 -9.23 -2.89 8.54
C ARG A 282 -8.66 -3.84 9.58
N ASN A 283 -7.35 -4.02 9.63
CA ASN A 283 -6.74 -5.12 10.39
C ASN A 283 -6.84 -4.88 11.91
N LEU A 284 -6.85 -3.62 12.31
CA LEU A 284 -7.08 -3.19 13.70
C LEU A 284 -8.58 -2.98 14.04
N LEU A 285 -9.48 -3.08 13.05
CA LEU A 285 -10.93 -2.89 13.16
C LEU A 285 -11.35 -1.47 13.65
N VAL A 286 -10.59 -0.44 13.26
CA VAL A 286 -10.77 0.97 13.69
C VAL A 286 -11.39 1.89 12.62
N PHE A 287 -11.80 1.36 11.47
CA PHE A 287 -12.47 2.13 10.41
C PHE A 287 -13.66 2.95 10.96
N HIS A 288 -13.79 4.19 10.48
CA HIS A 288 -14.70 5.25 10.98
C HIS A 288 -14.55 5.66 12.47
N GLN A 289 -13.76 4.98 13.29
CA GLN A 289 -13.50 5.34 14.68
C GLN A 289 -12.24 6.20 14.81
N VAL A 290 -11.19 5.84 14.08
CA VAL A 290 -9.90 6.55 14.02
C VAL A 290 -9.73 7.12 12.61
N PRO A 291 -9.25 8.37 12.45
CA PRO A 291 -8.95 8.95 11.14
C PRO A 291 -7.90 8.15 10.35
N ASN A 292 -8.22 7.81 9.09
CA ASN A 292 -7.30 7.25 8.10
C ASN A 292 -6.00 8.08 8.00
N GLU A 293 -4.88 7.40 7.72
CA GLU A 293 -3.55 7.96 7.47
C GLU A 293 -3.58 9.29 6.68
N GLY A 294 -4.19 9.29 5.49
CA GLY A 294 -4.23 10.44 4.59
C GLY A 294 -5.04 11.64 5.08
N GLN A 295 -5.90 11.48 6.10
CA GLN A 295 -6.76 12.58 6.56
C GLN A 295 -5.97 13.74 7.17
N LEU A 296 -4.80 13.49 7.77
CA LEU A 296 -3.93 14.57 8.24
C LEU A 296 -3.44 15.44 7.08
N PHE A 297 -2.97 14.80 6.03
CA PHE A 297 -2.38 15.47 4.87
C PHE A 297 -3.44 16.27 4.09
N TYR A 298 -4.55 15.63 3.73
CA TYR A 298 -5.63 16.29 3.00
C TYR A 298 -6.48 17.22 3.87
N GLY A 299 -6.74 16.87 5.13
CA GLY A 299 -7.63 17.64 6.01
C GLY A 299 -6.99 18.89 6.62
N LEU A 300 -5.66 18.90 6.82
CA LEU A 300 -4.95 20.03 7.45
C LEU A 300 -3.73 20.52 6.66
N VAL A 301 -2.84 19.62 6.21
CA VAL A 301 -1.53 20.01 5.66
C VAL A 301 -1.67 20.74 4.32
N GLN A 302 -2.54 20.27 3.42
CA GLN A 302 -2.81 20.95 2.15
C GLN A 302 -3.56 22.30 2.32
N ASP A 303 -4.44 22.42 3.31
CA ASP A 303 -5.12 23.69 3.66
C ASP A 303 -4.14 24.70 4.32
N GLY A 304 -3.10 24.20 4.99
CA GLY A 304 -1.94 24.98 5.41
C GLY A 304 -1.05 25.42 4.23
N ASN A 305 -0.76 24.51 3.29
CA ASN A 305 -0.01 24.82 2.08
C ASN A 305 -0.68 25.90 1.21
N ASP A 306 -2.00 25.93 1.11
CA ASP A 306 -2.74 26.94 0.34
C ASP A 306 -2.51 28.37 0.89
N ALA A 307 -2.41 28.52 2.22
CA ALA A 307 -2.05 29.79 2.86
C ALA A 307 -0.66 30.31 2.45
N TRP A 308 0.22 29.41 2.00
CA TRP A 308 1.57 29.70 1.52
C TRP A 308 1.71 29.66 -0.01
N ASN A 309 0.61 29.53 -0.76
CA ASN A 309 0.58 29.31 -2.22
C ASN A 309 1.45 28.10 -2.65
N ALA A 310 1.45 27.05 -1.83
CA ALA A 310 2.32 25.88 -1.92
C ALA A 310 1.52 24.56 -2.02
N ALA A 311 0.23 24.62 -2.31
CA ALA A 311 -0.60 23.43 -2.50
C ALA A 311 -0.15 22.69 -3.76
N PHE A 312 -0.10 21.36 -3.71
CA PHE A 312 0.39 20.54 -4.82
C PHE A 312 -0.57 19.42 -5.22
N PHE A 313 -0.49 19.07 -6.49
CA PHE A 313 -1.23 18.03 -7.17
C PHE A 313 -0.83 16.66 -6.60
N CYS A 314 -1.83 15.83 -6.35
CA CYS A 314 -1.69 14.48 -5.80
C CYS A 314 -2.10 13.40 -6.82
N GLY A 315 -1.93 13.66 -8.13
CA GLY A 315 -2.17 12.71 -9.21
C GLY A 315 -3.64 12.51 -9.60
N SER A 316 -4.58 12.86 -8.73
CA SER A 316 -6.04 12.73 -8.93
C SER A 316 -6.80 13.82 -8.16
N CYS A 317 -8.07 14.02 -8.50
CA CYS A 317 -8.99 14.97 -7.86
C CYS A 317 -8.52 16.42 -7.97
N ALA A 318 -8.05 16.81 -9.16
CA ALA A 318 -7.52 18.14 -9.42
C ALA A 318 -7.96 18.70 -10.77
N VAL A 319 -8.11 20.02 -10.81
CA VAL A 319 -8.29 20.81 -12.03
C VAL A 319 -7.00 21.60 -12.28
N ILE A 320 -6.52 21.59 -13.51
CA ILE A 320 -5.27 22.23 -13.93
C ILE A 320 -5.52 23.07 -15.18
N ARG A 321 -4.96 24.27 -15.26
CA ARG A 321 -5.09 25.13 -16.46
C ARG A 321 -4.18 24.61 -17.56
N ARG A 322 -4.72 24.33 -18.76
CA ARG A 322 -3.95 23.78 -19.88
C ARG A 322 -2.70 24.60 -20.20
N THR A 323 -2.80 25.94 -20.20
CA THR A 323 -1.64 26.83 -20.45
C THR A 323 -0.52 26.66 -19.43
N ALA A 324 -0.82 26.38 -18.16
CA ALA A 324 0.19 26.19 -17.11
C ALA A 324 0.95 24.86 -17.30
N LEU A 325 0.27 23.81 -17.77
CA LEU A 325 0.89 22.54 -18.19
C LEU A 325 1.75 22.75 -19.45
N SER A 326 1.21 23.40 -20.49
CA SER A 326 1.95 23.66 -21.73
C SER A 326 3.23 24.49 -21.50
N GLU A 327 3.23 25.43 -20.55
CA GLU A 327 4.42 26.21 -20.18
C GLU A 327 5.54 25.39 -19.53
N ILE A 328 5.26 24.19 -18.98
CA ILE A 328 6.26 23.28 -18.40
C ILE A 328 6.54 22.03 -19.25
N GLY A 329 5.79 21.82 -20.33
CA GLY A 329 5.92 20.66 -21.23
C GLY A 329 4.93 19.52 -20.98
N GLY A 330 3.94 19.71 -20.10
CA GLY A 330 2.94 18.70 -19.72
C GLY A 330 3.06 18.31 -18.24
N ILE A 331 2.67 17.07 -17.94
CA ILE A 331 2.96 16.39 -16.67
C ILE A 331 4.44 15.96 -16.67
N ALA A 332 5.13 16.15 -15.55
CA ALA A 332 6.54 15.81 -15.40
C ALA A 332 6.79 14.29 -15.48
N THR A 333 7.92 13.85 -16.06
CA THR A 333 8.21 12.41 -16.29
C THR A 333 9.51 11.92 -15.63
N GLU A 334 10.26 12.81 -15.00
CA GLU A 334 11.62 12.55 -14.50
C GLU A 334 11.68 11.89 -13.12
N THR A 335 10.54 11.66 -12.48
CA THR A 335 10.41 11.17 -11.09
C THR A 335 9.17 10.30 -10.92
N VAL A 336 9.19 9.30 -10.03
CA VAL A 336 8.07 8.37 -9.79
C VAL A 336 6.88 8.96 -8.99
N THR A 337 6.87 10.28 -8.82
CA THR A 337 5.78 11.12 -8.30
C THR A 337 5.65 12.32 -9.23
N GLU A 338 5.06 12.07 -10.39
CA GLU A 338 4.88 13.03 -11.49
C GLU A 338 4.10 14.28 -11.05
N ASP A 339 3.21 14.11 -10.08
CA ASP A 339 2.20 15.03 -9.61
C ASP A 339 2.77 16.18 -8.76
N ALA A 340 3.51 15.83 -7.71
CA ALA A 340 4.23 16.78 -6.88
C ALA A 340 5.32 17.51 -7.69
N HIS A 341 5.96 16.82 -8.63
CA HIS A 341 6.97 17.43 -9.50
C HIS A 341 6.34 18.43 -10.48
N THR A 342 5.25 18.05 -11.16
CA THR A 342 4.45 18.96 -12.03
C THR A 342 4.07 20.24 -11.28
N SER A 343 3.64 20.12 -10.03
CA SER A 343 3.27 21.26 -9.18
C SER A 343 4.44 22.19 -8.90
N LEU A 344 5.61 21.62 -8.56
CA LEU A 344 6.84 22.37 -8.34
C LEU A 344 7.24 23.16 -9.59
N LEU A 345 7.12 22.54 -10.78
CA LEU A 345 7.41 23.19 -12.07
C LEU A 345 6.41 24.32 -12.39
N ILE A 346 5.10 24.10 -12.19
CA ILE A 346 4.04 25.13 -12.35
C ILE A 346 4.33 26.34 -11.45
N GLN A 347 4.66 26.12 -10.17
CA GLN A 347 4.98 27.21 -9.25
C GLN A 347 6.32 27.89 -9.56
N LYS A 348 7.35 27.16 -10.04
CA LYS A 348 8.62 27.74 -10.52
C LYS A 348 8.43 28.68 -11.71
N LYS A 349 7.38 28.52 -12.52
CA LYS A 349 6.96 29.46 -13.58
C LYS A 349 6.15 30.67 -13.06
N GLY A 350 5.81 30.69 -11.77
CA GLY A 350 5.08 31.78 -11.13
C GLY A 350 3.56 31.73 -11.31
N TRP A 351 3.00 30.54 -11.51
CA TRP A 351 1.56 30.27 -11.37
C TRP A 351 1.21 30.02 -9.89
N ASN A 352 -0.05 30.29 -9.53
CA ASN A 352 -0.60 29.98 -8.21
C ASN A 352 -1.17 28.55 -8.17
N SER A 353 -1.19 27.99 -6.96
CA SER A 353 -1.95 26.80 -6.58
C SER A 353 -3.10 27.16 -5.63
N ALA A 354 -4.18 26.40 -5.64
CA ALA A 354 -5.22 26.44 -4.62
C ALA A 354 -5.49 25.04 -4.05
N TYR A 355 -5.97 25.00 -2.81
CA TYR A 355 -6.60 23.82 -2.24
C TYR A 355 -8.06 24.12 -1.89
N LEU A 356 -8.96 23.20 -2.17
CA LEU A 356 -10.35 23.28 -1.71
C LEU A 356 -10.60 22.10 -0.76
N ASN A 357 -10.66 22.37 0.54
CA ASN A 357 -10.82 21.36 1.58
C ASN A 357 -12.29 20.88 1.67
N THR A 358 -12.75 20.18 0.63
CA THR A 358 -14.11 19.65 0.48
C THR A 358 -14.04 18.36 -0.35
N PRO A 359 -14.41 17.19 0.18
CA PRO A 359 -14.34 15.93 -0.57
C PRO A 359 -15.35 15.92 -1.73
N LEU A 360 -14.84 16.05 -2.96
CA LEU A 360 -15.65 16.10 -4.19
C LEU A 360 -15.45 14.87 -5.10
N ALA A 361 -14.63 13.91 -4.67
CA ALA A 361 -14.46 12.61 -5.31
C ALA A 361 -14.04 11.58 -4.25
N ALA A 362 -14.34 10.30 -4.49
CA ALA A 362 -14.04 9.20 -3.57
C ALA A 362 -13.49 7.98 -4.33
N GLY A 363 -12.40 7.39 -3.83
CA GLY A 363 -11.71 6.26 -4.44
C GLY A 363 -11.44 5.07 -3.52
N LEU A 364 -10.63 4.12 -3.99
CA LEU A 364 -10.37 2.86 -3.29
C LEU A 364 -9.05 2.88 -2.51
N ALA A 365 -9.11 2.49 -1.23
CA ALA A 365 -7.92 2.25 -0.43
C ALA A 365 -7.21 0.96 -0.88
N THR A 366 -5.90 0.89 -0.63
CA THR A 366 -5.07 -0.28 -0.94
C THR A 366 -5.53 -1.53 -0.18
N GLU A 367 -5.82 -2.62 -0.90
CA GLU A 367 -6.43 -3.81 -0.31
C GLU A 367 -5.51 -4.69 0.55
N ARG A 368 -4.19 -4.52 0.52
CA ARG A 368 -3.23 -5.33 1.30
C ARG A 368 -2.11 -4.48 1.88
N LEU A 369 -1.56 -4.87 3.02
CA LEU A 369 -0.48 -4.17 3.72
C LEU A 369 0.77 -4.04 2.83
N SER A 370 1.15 -5.11 2.15
CA SER A 370 2.26 -5.11 1.19
C SER A 370 2.04 -4.13 0.02
N ALA A 371 0.81 -4.00 -0.49
CA ALA A 371 0.46 -3.02 -1.51
C ALA A 371 0.48 -1.57 -0.97
N HIS A 372 0.03 -1.35 0.26
CA HIS A 372 0.10 -0.07 0.96
C HIS A 372 1.54 0.39 1.17
N ILE A 373 2.40 -0.50 1.67
CA ILE A 373 3.85 -0.28 1.80
C ILE A 373 4.46 0.00 0.42
N GLY A 374 4.10 -0.76 -0.62
CA GLY A 374 4.52 -0.54 -2.00
C GLY A 374 4.22 0.86 -2.53
N GLN A 375 3.02 1.39 -2.25
CA GLN A 375 2.64 2.76 -2.61
C GLN A 375 3.47 3.81 -1.83
N ARG A 376 3.61 3.64 -0.50
CA ARG A 376 4.38 4.57 0.36
C ARG A 376 5.88 4.56 0.04
N MET A 377 6.47 3.41 -0.30
CA MET A 377 7.85 3.33 -0.80
C MET A 377 8.05 4.12 -2.10
N ARG A 378 7.08 4.07 -3.02
CA ARG A 378 7.10 4.82 -4.28
C ARG A 378 7.05 6.33 -4.04
N TRP A 379 6.12 6.79 -3.20
CA TRP A 379 6.00 8.20 -2.81
C TRP A 379 7.26 8.74 -2.14
N ALA A 380 7.80 7.99 -1.17
CA ALA A 380 9.04 8.35 -0.48
C ALA A 380 10.21 8.47 -1.46
N ARG A 381 10.36 7.50 -2.37
CA ARG A 381 11.40 7.54 -3.41
C ARG A 381 11.24 8.75 -4.33
N GLY A 382 10.04 9.01 -4.85
CA GLY A 382 9.77 10.11 -5.77
C GLY A 382 10.01 11.49 -5.15
N MET A 383 9.54 11.73 -3.94
CA MET A 383 9.78 12.98 -3.21
C MET A 383 11.28 13.23 -2.96
N LEU A 384 12.06 12.18 -2.66
CA LEU A 384 13.51 12.30 -2.54
C LEU A 384 14.23 12.44 -3.89
N GLN A 385 13.70 11.91 -4.99
CA GLN A 385 14.19 12.22 -6.35
C GLN A 385 14.01 13.72 -6.65
N ILE A 386 12.83 14.30 -6.40
CA ILE A 386 12.56 15.74 -6.59
C ILE A 386 13.51 16.56 -5.71
N PHE A 387 13.65 16.21 -4.43
CA PHE A 387 14.60 16.90 -3.53
C PHE A 387 16.03 16.88 -4.08
N ARG A 388 16.47 15.74 -4.61
CA ARG A 388 17.85 15.54 -5.06
C ARG A 388 18.16 16.17 -6.42
N ARG A 389 17.17 16.26 -7.32
CA ARG A 389 17.27 16.84 -8.67
C ARG A 389 17.00 18.35 -8.69
N ASP A 390 15.92 18.79 -8.05
CA ASP A 390 15.40 20.16 -8.16
C ASP A 390 15.73 21.06 -6.97
N ASN A 391 15.99 20.46 -5.79
CA ASN A 391 16.36 21.10 -4.53
C ASN A 391 15.55 22.39 -4.22
N PRO A 392 14.31 22.27 -3.68
CA PRO A 392 13.40 23.40 -3.53
C PRO A 392 13.99 24.56 -2.74
N LEU A 393 14.86 24.32 -1.75
CA LEU A 393 15.47 25.36 -0.92
C LEU A 393 16.24 26.42 -1.72
N PHE A 394 16.85 26.04 -2.85
CA PHE A 394 17.66 26.94 -3.68
C PHE A 394 17.03 27.21 -5.06
N SER A 395 15.92 26.55 -5.38
CA SER A 395 15.23 26.64 -6.67
C SER A 395 14.74 28.06 -7.00
N LYS A 396 15.02 28.52 -8.22
CA LYS A 396 14.59 29.84 -8.71
C LYS A 396 13.09 29.83 -9.06
N GLY A 397 12.41 30.96 -8.86
CA GLY A 397 10.97 31.13 -9.11
C GLY A 397 10.08 30.96 -7.88
N LEU A 398 10.50 30.17 -6.88
CA LEU A 398 9.74 29.93 -5.65
C LEU A 398 10.01 30.98 -4.57
N THR A 399 8.95 31.40 -3.87
CA THR A 399 9.01 32.21 -2.65
C THR A 399 9.55 31.40 -1.47
N LEU A 400 10.10 32.07 -0.43
CA LEU A 400 10.64 31.37 0.74
C LEU A 400 9.62 30.43 1.42
N ALA A 401 8.35 30.83 1.51
CA ALA A 401 7.30 29.99 2.09
C ALA A 401 7.07 28.70 1.27
N GLN A 402 6.93 28.81 -0.05
CA GLN A 402 6.83 27.64 -0.95
C GLN A 402 8.03 26.71 -0.83
N ARG A 403 9.26 27.27 -0.77
CA ARG A 403 10.48 26.49 -0.59
C ARG A 403 10.46 25.69 0.71
N LEU A 404 10.01 26.28 1.82
CA LEU A 404 9.89 25.61 3.11
C LEU A 404 8.79 24.54 3.12
N CYS A 405 7.63 24.80 2.50
CA CYS A 405 6.56 23.81 2.34
C CYS A 405 7.00 22.58 1.54
N TYR A 406 7.62 22.77 0.36
CA TYR A 406 8.16 21.66 -0.42
C TYR A 406 9.31 20.94 0.29
N PHE A 407 10.20 21.69 0.95
CA PHE A 407 11.29 21.09 1.72
C PHE A 407 10.76 20.23 2.88
N ASN A 408 9.70 20.66 3.59
CA ASN A 408 9.08 19.84 4.63
C ASN A 408 8.42 18.58 4.07
N ALA A 409 7.67 18.71 2.97
CA ALA A 409 7.01 17.58 2.30
C ALA A 409 8.03 16.51 1.85
N MET A 410 9.21 16.93 1.39
CA MET A 410 10.28 16.01 0.98
C MET A 410 11.08 15.48 2.18
N LEU A 411 11.40 16.31 3.18
CA LEU A 411 12.07 15.87 4.41
C LEU A 411 11.26 14.80 5.14
N HIS A 412 9.94 14.96 5.22
CA HIS A 412 9.06 14.11 6.02
C HIS A 412 9.25 12.62 5.74
N PHE A 413 9.46 12.23 4.47
CA PHE A 413 9.70 10.83 4.08
C PHE A 413 11.00 10.21 4.61
N LEU A 414 11.91 11.00 5.17
CA LEU A 414 13.11 10.52 5.87
C LEU A 414 12.85 10.11 7.33
N PHE A 415 11.60 10.18 7.83
CA PHE A 415 11.25 9.78 9.21
C PHE A 415 11.75 8.38 9.59
N SER A 416 11.88 7.49 8.59
CA SER A 416 12.23 6.08 8.74
C SER A 416 13.55 5.84 9.48
N ILE A 417 14.56 6.69 9.27
CA ILE A 417 15.88 6.56 9.92
C ILE A 417 15.80 7.00 11.41
N PRO A 418 15.36 8.23 11.75
CA PRO A 418 15.05 8.62 13.13
C PRO A 418 14.13 7.65 13.87
N ARG A 419 13.11 7.09 13.20
CA ARG A 419 12.16 6.14 13.81
C ARG A 419 12.86 4.88 14.31
N ILE A 420 13.75 4.28 13.53
CA ILE A 420 14.56 3.13 14.00
C ILE A 420 15.55 3.54 15.11
N ILE A 421 16.13 4.74 15.03
CA ILE A 421 17.03 5.26 16.08
C ILE A 421 16.27 5.39 17.42
N PHE A 422 15.09 6.01 17.46
CA PHE A 422 14.28 6.09 18.69
C PHE A 422 13.84 4.71 19.21
N LEU A 423 13.54 3.77 18.31
CA LEU A 423 13.18 2.39 18.66
C LEU A 423 14.35 1.53 19.17
N THR A 424 15.60 2.02 19.08
CA THR A 424 16.81 1.28 19.50
C THR A 424 17.72 2.03 20.48
N ALA A 425 17.62 3.36 20.61
CA ALA A 425 18.48 4.17 21.49
C ALA A 425 18.51 3.70 22.97
N PRO A 426 17.40 3.27 23.62
CA PRO A 426 17.46 2.75 24.99
C PRO A 426 18.28 1.46 25.13
N LEU A 427 18.37 0.67 24.05
CA LEU A 427 19.10 -0.60 24.03
C LEU A 427 20.62 -0.39 24.05
N ALA A 428 21.11 0.79 23.65
CA ALA A 428 22.54 1.12 23.67
C ALA A 428 23.12 1.02 25.09
N TYR A 429 22.45 1.63 26.08
CA TYR A 429 22.82 1.51 27.49
C TYR A 429 22.54 0.10 28.03
N LEU A 430 21.35 -0.44 27.76
CA LEU A 430 20.93 -1.73 28.35
C LEU A 430 21.82 -2.91 27.93
N TYR A 431 22.28 -2.94 26.67
CA TYR A 431 23.16 -4.00 26.15
C TYR A 431 24.66 -3.68 26.25
N PHE A 432 25.06 -2.45 25.94
CA PHE A 432 26.48 -2.12 25.75
C PHE A 432 27.04 -1.14 26.80
N GLU A 433 26.22 -0.73 27.78
CA GLU A 433 26.60 0.28 28.78
C GLU A 433 27.00 1.63 28.14
N ALA A 434 26.49 1.91 26.94
CA ALA A 434 26.80 3.13 26.20
C ALA A 434 25.87 4.29 26.62
N TYR A 435 26.45 5.39 27.03
CA TYR A 435 25.80 6.55 27.65
C TYR A 435 25.40 7.57 26.58
N VAL A 436 24.20 7.35 26.00
CA VAL A 436 23.64 8.15 24.90
C VAL A 436 23.35 9.62 25.31
N ILE A 437 23.11 9.86 26.61
CA ILE A 437 22.90 11.18 27.20
C ILE A 437 23.67 11.25 28.53
N GLN A 438 24.59 12.21 28.63
CA GLN A 438 25.46 12.45 29.79
C GLN A 438 24.74 13.35 30.82
N ALA A 439 23.72 12.81 31.49
CA ALA A 439 22.91 13.54 32.46
C ALA A 439 22.18 12.59 33.44
N SER A 440 21.84 13.07 34.65
CA SER A 440 20.99 12.29 35.56
C SER A 440 19.58 12.12 34.98
N ALA A 441 18.92 11.01 35.33
CA ALA A 441 17.57 10.71 34.85
C ALA A 441 16.55 11.82 35.19
N VAL A 442 16.74 12.52 36.32
CA VAL A 442 15.91 13.67 36.73
C VAL A 442 16.17 14.88 35.82
N LEU A 443 17.43 15.18 35.48
CA LEU A 443 17.75 16.26 34.55
C LEU A 443 17.20 15.99 33.14
N ILE A 444 17.34 14.74 32.65
CA ILE A 444 16.74 14.30 31.38
C ILE A 444 15.22 14.48 31.42
N ALA A 445 14.55 14.05 32.50
CA ALA A 445 13.10 14.17 32.63
C ALA A 445 12.63 15.64 32.63
N ILE A 446 13.36 16.53 33.31
CA ILE A 446 13.06 17.97 33.44
C ILE A 446 13.23 18.74 32.12
N TYR A 447 14.06 18.25 31.18
CA TYR A 447 14.22 18.85 29.86
C TYR A 447 13.37 18.15 28.77
N ALA A 448 13.32 16.81 28.73
CA ALA A 448 12.66 16.05 27.67
C ALA A 448 11.12 16.01 27.80
N LEU A 449 10.58 15.66 28.97
CA LEU A 449 9.14 15.46 29.15
C LEU A 449 8.32 16.74 28.85
N PRO A 450 8.76 17.95 29.23
CA PRO A 450 8.03 19.19 28.90
C PRO A 450 8.03 19.50 27.41
N HIS A 451 9.13 19.26 26.69
CA HIS A 451 9.17 19.37 25.23
C HIS A 451 8.14 18.44 24.59
N ILE A 452 8.19 17.15 24.93
CA ILE A 452 7.29 16.11 24.39
C ILE A 452 5.82 16.46 24.71
N PHE A 453 5.52 16.84 25.95
CA PHE A 453 4.17 17.19 26.38
C PHE A 453 3.63 18.41 25.63
N GLN A 454 4.42 19.49 25.50
CA GLN A 454 3.97 20.70 24.83
C GLN A 454 3.75 20.47 23.33
N ALA A 455 4.61 19.68 22.68
CA ALA A 455 4.40 19.24 21.29
C ALA A 455 3.11 18.42 21.13
N GLN A 456 2.85 17.46 22.02
CA GLN A 456 1.60 16.67 22.01
C GLN A 456 0.36 17.52 22.33
N VAL A 457 0.43 18.51 23.22
CA VAL A 457 -0.69 19.43 23.49
C VAL A 457 -0.99 20.28 22.25
N ALA A 458 0.02 20.92 21.65
CA ALA A 458 -0.16 21.73 20.44
C ALA A 458 -0.73 20.90 19.29
N ASN A 459 -0.17 19.71 19.03
CA ASN A 459 -0.68 18.81 17.99
C ASN A 459 -2.07 18.27 18.30
N SER A 460 -2.43 17.97 19.56
CA SER A 460 -3.80 17.51 19.90
C SER A 460 -4.87 18.57 19.62
N VAL A 461 -4.55 19.87 19.78
CA VAL A 461 -5.49 20.97 19.53
C VAL A 461 -5.54 21.34 18.04
N MET A 462 -4.43 21.19 17.31
CA MET A 462 -4.31 21.56 15.90
C MET A 462 -4.70 20.43 14.93
N GLN A 463 -4.25 19.22 15.21
CA GLN A 463 -4.37 18.04 14.34
C GLN A 463 -5.43 17.04 14.80
N GLY A 464 -5.91 17.11 16.05
CA GLY A 464 -6.67 16.04 16.71
C GLY A 464 -7.97 15.57 16.03
N ARG A 465 -8.51 16.33 15.07
CA ARG A 465 -9.64 15.92 14.22
C ARG A 465 -9.22 14.99 13.06
N TYR A 466 -7.98 15.12 12.59
CA TYR A 466 -7.46 14.48 11.38
C TYR A 466 -6.38 13.42 11.64
N ARG A 467 -5.78 13.42 12.84
CA ARG A 467 -4.92 12.34 13.35
C ARG A 467 -5.06 12.28 14.87
N HIS A 468 -5.22 11.08 15.40
CA HIS A 468 -5.23 10.86 16.85
C HIS A 468 -3.81 10.82 17.43
N SER A 469 -3.64 11.23 18.69
CA SER A 469 -2.34 11.18 19.37
C SER A 469 -1.75 9.76 19.38
N PHE A 470 -0.42 9.67 19.27
CA PHE A 470 0.38 8.43 19.22
C PHE A 470 0.13 7.50 18.02
N TRP A 471 -0.99 7.64 17.29
CA TRP A 471 -1.25 6.83 16.09
C TRP A 471 -0.22 7.04 14.99
N ALA A 472 0.36 8.25 14.87
CA ALA A 472 1.47 8.53 13.96
C ALA A 472 2.68 7.61 14.21
N ASP A 473 3.00 7.30 15.47
CA ASP A 473 4.11 6.42 15.83
C ASP A 473 3.87 4.97 15.35
N VAL A 474 2.62 4.50 15.31
CA VAL A 474 2.24 3.17 14.79
C VAL A 474 2.39 3.12 13.27
N TYR A 475 1.81 4.09 12.54
CA TYR A 475 1.91 4.20 11.08
C TYR A 475 3.38 4.34 10.62
N GLU A 476 4.17 5.20 11.27
CA GLU A 476 5.59 5.33 10.95
C GLU A 476 6.38 4.05 11.26
N THR A 477 6.10 3.36 12.37
CA THR A 477 6.86 2.16 12.75
C THR A 477 6.72 1.03 11.72
N ILE A 478 5.50 0.72 11.25
CA ILE A 478 5.30 -0.34 10.24
C ILE A 478 5.89 0.03 8.87
N LEU A 479 5.94 1.32 8.51
CA LEU A 479 6.54 1.80 7.27
C LEU A 479 8.08 1.90 7.35
N SER A 480 8.64 2.19 8.54
CA SER A 480 10.03 2.61 8.71
C SER A 480 11.07 1.69 8.06
N SER A 481 11.01 0.39 8.33
CA SER A 481 11.96 -0.61 7.80
C SER A 481 11.96 -0.73 6.27
N HIS A 482 10.88 -0.33 5.61
CA HIS A 482 10.68 -0.45 4.17
C HIS A 482 11.14 0.81 3.42
N LEU A 483 11.04 1.98 4.05
CA LEU A 483 11.32 3.27 3.41
C LEU A 483 12.81 3.64 3.38
N ILE A 484 13.66 3.03 4.20
CA ILE A 484 15.10 3.38 4.29
C ILE A 484 15.83 3.15 2.95
N MET A 485 15.71 1.96 2.35
CA MET A 485 16.45 1.64 1.13
C MET A 485 15.99 2.45 -0.10
N PRO A 486 14.67 2.66 -0.36
CA PRO A 486 14.21 3.54 -1.43
C PRO A 486 14.62 5.01 -1.27
N THR A 487 14.59 5.55 -0.05
CA THR A 487 14.94 6.97 0.20
C THR A 487 16.43 7.25 0.14
N LEU A 488 17.27 6.40 0.75
CA LEU A 488 18.73 6.47 0.61
C LEU A 488 19.16 6.25 -0.85
N GLY A 489 18.52 5.31 -1.56
CA GLY A 489 18.73 5.08 -2.99
C GLY A 489 18.48 6.35 -3.81
N ALA A 490 17.34 7.01 -3.60
CA ALA A 490 17.00 8.27 -4.29
C ALA A 490 17.96 9.43 -3.97
N LEU A 491 18.43 9.54 -2.72
CA LEU A 491 19.40 10.56 -2.31
C LEU A 491 20.79 10.39 -2.96
N ILE A 492 21.24 9.14 -3.15
CA ILE A 492 22.57 8.83 -3.69
C ILE A 492 22.56 8.75 -5.22
N ARG A 493 21.54 8.12 -5.82
CA ARG A 493 21.36 7.93 -7.27
C ARG A 493 19.88 8.05 -7.65
N PRO A 494 19.33 9.28 -7.79
CA PRO A 494 17.91 9.47 -8.09
C PRO A 494 17.47 8.78 -9.38
N ASP A 495 18.36 8.70 -10.37
CA ASP A 495 18.05 8.24 -11.73
C ASP A 495 18.08 6.71 -11.90
N LYS A 496 18.23 5.93 -10.81
CA LYS A 496 18.31 4.45 -10.87
C LYS A 496 17.16 3.76 -10.14
N GLY A 497 16.80 2.59 -10.67
CA GLY A 497 15.80 1.65 -10.14
C GLY A 497 14.50 1.64 -10.96
N SER A 498 14.00 0.46 -11.30
CA SER A 498 12.66 0.27 -11.87
C SER A 498 11.55 0.50 -10.82
N PHE A 499 10.30 0.45 -11.24
CA PHE A 499 9.13 0.29 -10.37
C PHE A 499 8.13 -0.60 -11.11
N ASN A 500 7.66 -1.67 -10.47
CA ASN A 500 6.64 -2.54 -11.05
C ASN A 500 5.25 -2.12 -10.55
N VAL A 501 4.24 -2.11 -11.44
CA VAL A 501 2.89 -1.62 -11.11
C VAL A 501 2.31 -2.44 -9.95
N THR A 502 1.81 -1.74 -8.93
CA THR A 502 1.14 -2.38 -7.79
C THR A 502 -0.26 -2.82 -8.23
N ASN A 503 -0.54 -4.12 -8.24
CA ASN A 503 -1.88 -4.63 -8.55
C ASN A 503 -2.91 -4.03 -7.58
N LYS A 504 -3.94 -3.36 -8.14
CA LYS A 504 -5.20 -3.05 -7.46
C LYS A 504 -6.14 -4.26 -7.64
N GLY A 505 -6.96 -4.59 -6.64
CA GLY A 505 -7.74 -5.83 -6.63
C GLY A 505 -7.00 -7.00 -5.96
N GLY A 506 -7.64 -7.66 -4.99
CA GLY A 506 -7.11 -8.89 -4.39
C GLY A 506 -7.81 -9.36 -3.12
N ILE A 507 -9.00 -9.98 -3.28
CA ILE A 507 -9.79 -10.64 -2.21
C ILE A 507 -8.88 -11.36 -1.19
N ILE A 508 -9.11 -11.12 0.09
CA ILE A 508 -8.42 -11.82 1.19
C ILE A 508 -9.36 -12.92 1.66
N LYS A 509 -9.17 -14.13 1.11
CA LYS A 509 -10.07 -15.27 1.35
C LYS A 509 -10.14 -15.66 2.83
N GLU A 510 -9.05 -15.54 3.60
CA GLU A 510 -8.93 -15.96 5.01
C GLU A 510 -8.00 -15.01 5.80
N ASP A 511 -8.04 -15.06 7.13
CA ASP A 511 -7.15 -14.27 7.99
C ASP A 511 -5.72 -14.87 7.95
N PHE A 512 -4.68 -14.04 7.76
CA PHE A 512 -3.29 -14.51 7.76
C PHE A 512 -2.33 -13.46 8.34
N PHE A 513 -1.07 -13.85 8.59
CA PHE A 513 -0.02 -12.93 9.04
C PHE A 513 0.98 -12.65 7.92
N ASP A 514 1.12 -11.38 7.51
CA ASP A 514 2.11 -10.98 6.52
C ASP A 514 3.51 -10.91 7.16
N TRP A 515 4.18 -12.06 7.21
CA TRP A 515 5.56 -12.20 7.67
C TRP A 515 6.55 -11.40 6.79
N SER A 516 6.26 -11.27 5.50
CA SER A 516 7.15 -10.59 4.54
C SER A 516 7.29 -9.10 4.84
N SER A 517 6.17 -8.44 5.16
CA SER A 517 6.06 -7.02 5.52
C SER A 517 6.33 -6.71 6.99
N SER A 518 6.54 -7.71 7.85
CA SER A 518 6.65 -7.49 9.31
C SER A 518 7.96 -7.95 9.94
N ARG A 519 8.73 -8.82 9.28
CA ARG A 519 9.98 -9.43 9.80
C ARG A 519 10.98 -8.49 10.50
N ILE A 520 11.17 -7.26 10.01
CA ILE A 520 12.11 -6.29 10.63
C ILE A 520 11.48 -5.65 11.88
N VAL A 521 10.19 -5.32 11.83
CA VAL A 521 9.45 -4.78 13.00
C VAL A 521 9.36 -5.85 14.10
N PHE A 522 9.14 -7.11 13.73
CA PHE A 522 9.20 -8.25 14.65
C PHE A 522 10.58 -8.42 15.29
N LEU A 523 11.67 -8.33 14.51
CA LEU A 523 13.02 -8.33 15.05
C LEU A 523 13.25 -7.17 16.05
N LEU A 524 12.78 -5.96 15.73
CA LEU A 524 12.85 -4.82 16.65
C LEU A 524 12.03 -5.03 17.93
N LEU A 525 10.87 -5.69 17.86
CA LEU A 525 10.11 -6.10 19.05
C LEU A 525 10.90 -7.08 19.91
N VAL A 526 11.43 -8.16 19.32
CA VAL A 526 12.25 -9.15 20.04
C VAL A 526 13.46 -8.48 20.71
N LEU A 527 14.13 -7.56 20.00
CA LEU A 527 15.24 -6.78 20.56
C LEU A 527 14.82 -5.84 21.70
N ASN A 528 13.63 -5.23 21.66
CA ASN A 528 13.16 -4.42 22.79
C ASN A 528 12.73 -5.31 23.98
N LEU A 529 12.09 -6.46 23.73
CA LEU A 529 11.69 -7.40 24.80
C LEU A 529 12.89 -8.04 25.51
N VAL A 530 13.96 -8.41 24.79
CA VAL A 530 15.23 -8.82 25.42
C VAL A 530 15.89 -7.65 26.16
N GLY A 531 15.71 -6.41 25.68
CA GLY A 531 16.10 -5.19 26.40
C GLY A 531 15.41 -5.05 27.77
N LEU A 532 14.11 -5.40 27.88
CA LEU A 532 13.40 -5.44 29.16
C LEU A 532 14.00 -6.45 30.15
N VAL A 533 14.47 -7.61 29.64
CA VAL A 533 15.16 -8.61 30.47
C VAL A 533 16.51 -8.07 30.95
N PHE A 534 17.29 -7.42 30.08
CA PHE A 534 18.55 -6.77 30.47
C PHE A 534 18.34 -5.63 31.48
N ALA A 535 17.28 -4.84 31.34
CA ALA A 535 16.92 -3.81 32.32
C ALA A 535 16.58 -4.42 33.69
N PHE A 536 15.79 -5.50 33.72
CA PHE A 536 15.50 -6.24 34.95
C PHE A 536 16.77 -6.81 35.60
N LEU A 537 17.67 -7.42 34.80
CA LEU A 537 18.94 -7.95 35.30
C LEU A 537 19.86 -6.84 35.83
N ARG A 538 19.90 -5.66 35.18
CA ARG A 538 20.69 -4.51 35.62
C ARG A 538 20.23 -3.95 36.96
N LEU A 539 18.92 -3.81 37.18
CA LEU A 539 18.33 -3.32 38.45
C LEU A 539 18.65 -4.18 39.67
N PHE A 540 18.86 -5.50 39.51
CA PHE A 540 18.96 -6.42 40.64
C PHE A 540 20.32 -7.15 40.79
N TRP A 541 21.14 -7.24 39.73
CA TRP A 541 22.37 -8.05 39.77
C TRP A 541 23.63 -7.45 39.11
N TRP A 542 23.52 -6.51 38.16
CA TRP A 542 24.70 -6.02 37.40
C TRP A 542 25.21 -4.66 37.87
N ASN A 543 24.36 -3.63 37.82
CA ASN A 543 24.73 -2.24 38.14
C ASN A 543 23.54 -1.57 38.86
N PRO A 544 23.33 -1.87 40.17
CA PRO A 544 22.21 -1.36 40.94
C PRO A 544 22.37 0.14 41.30
N ASP A 545 23.61 0.63 41.37
CA ASP A 545 23.93 2.00 41.77
C ASP A 545 23.40 3.03 40.74
N GLU A 546 23.33 2.65 39.46
CA GLU A 546 22.72 3.45 38.38
C GLU A 546 21.20 3.22 38.19
N THR A 547 20.48 2.87 39.25
CA THR A 547 19.02 2.62 39.21
C THR A 547 18.25 3.67 38.39
N GLY A 548 18.57 4.98 38.52
CA GLY A 548 17.91 6.03 37.72
C GLY A 548 18.10 5.89 36.20
N THR A 549 19.33 5.58 35.75
CA THR A 549 19.69 5.38 34.33
C THR A 549 19.02 4.13 33.76
N VAL A 550 18.96 3.04 34.54
CA VAL A 550 18.24 1.82 34.14
C VAL A 550 16.74 2.08 34.03
N LEU A 551 16.14 2.81 34.98
CA LEU A 551 14.70 3.10 35.01
C LEU A 551 14.21 3.96 33.84
N ILE A 552 14.96 4.98 33.43
CA ILE A 552 14.56 5.82 32.27
C ILE A 552 14.66 5.04 30.95
N ASN A 553 15.70 4.22 30.77
CA ASN A 553 15.84 3.36 29.59
C ASN A 553 14.79 2.23 29.58
N LEU A 554 14.44 1.67 30.74
CA LEU A 554 13.33 0.72 30.89
C LEU A 554 12.00 1.35 30.43
N ALA A 555 11.68 2.56 30.90
CA ALA A 555 10.43 3.24 30.52
C ALA A 555 10.31 3.45 29.00
N TRP A 556 11.38 3.89 28.34
CA TRP A 556 11.41 4.01 26.88
C TRP A 556 11.35 2.66 26.16
N THR A 557 12.00 1.62 26.67
CA THR A 557 11.95 0.27 26.09
C THR A 557 10.54 -0.34 26.19
N VAL A 558 9.81 -0.08 27.28
CA VAL A 558 8.40 -0.46 27.44
C VAL A 558 7.53 0.29 26.41
N TYR A 559 7.71 1.61 26.27
CA TYR A 559 7.00 2.40 25.26
C TYR A 559 7.25 1.89 23.84
N ASN A 560 8.52 1.67 23.48
CA ASN A 560 8.92 1.11 22.19
C ASN A 560 8.28 -0.27 21.96
N SER A 561 8.27 -1.16 22.96
CA SER A 561 7.63 -2.48 22.87
C SER A 561 6.12 -2.38 22.60
N ILE A 562 5.44 -1.39 23.18
CA ILE A 562 4.02 -1.13 22.93
C ILE A 562 3.78 -0.66 21.49
N ILE A 563 4.55 0.31 21.00
CA ILE A 563 4.42 0.82 19.62
C ILE A 563 4.76 -0.27 18.59
N LEU A 564 5.81 -1.07 18.85
CA LEU A 564 6.21 -2.20 18.00
C LEU A 564 5.14 -3.28 17.97
N GLY A 565 4.56 -3.65 19.11
CA GLY A 565 3.41 -4.58 19.18
C GLY A 565 2.18 -4.05 18.42
N ALA A 566 1.91 -2.74 18.48
CA ALA A 566 0.80 -2.12 17.76
C ALA A 566 1.06 -2.12 16.24
N ALA A 567 2.28 -1.80 15.81
CA ALA A 567 2.69 -1.91 14.41
C ALA A 567 2.63 -3.35 13.88
N ILE A 568 2.96 -4.34 14.70
CA ILE A 568 2.88 -5.77 14.34
C ILE A 568 1.42 -6.27 14.28
N SER A 569 0.49 -5.73 15.07
CA SER A 569 -0.92 -6.11 14.92
C SER A 569 -1.54 -5.67 13.59
N VAL A 570 -0.96 -4.69 12.89
CA VAL A 570 -1.33 -4.32 11.50
C VAL A 570 -1.05 -5.46 10.50
N ALA A 571 -0.04 -6.29 10.75
CA ALA A 571 0.36 -7.38 9.84
C ALA A 571 -0.54 -8.62 9.92
N TRP A 572 -1.53 -8.64 10.83
CA TRP A 572 -2.62 -9.64 10.81
C TRP A 572 -3.70 -9.22 9.80
N GLU A 573 -3.49 -9.58 8.54
CA GLU A 573 -4.41 -9.32 7.43
C GLU A 573 -5.79 -9.94 7.68
N LYS A 574 -6.82 -9.09 7.77
CA LYS A 574 -8.20 -9.51 8.04
C LYS A 574 -8.97 -9.82 6.76
N ARG A 575 -9.71 -10.92 6.81
CA ARG A 575 -10.54 -11.50 5.74
C ARG A 575 -11.51 -10.49 5.11
N GLN A 576 -11.20 -10.08 3.88
CA GLN A 576 -12.08 -9.33 3.00
C GLN A 576 -12.69 -10.27 1.97
N ARG A 577 -13.97 -10.63 2.17
CA ARG A 577 -14.73 -11.51 1.26
C ARG A 577 -15.41 -10.77 0.10
N ARG A 578 -15.49 -9.44 0.15
CA ARG A 578 -16.26 -8.63 -0.82
C ARG A 578 -15.34 -8.09 -1.90
N ASP A 579 -15.68 -8.43 -3.14
CA ASP A 579 -15.09 -7.91 -4.38
C ASP A 579 -15.65 -6.51 -4.76
N ASP A 580 -16.87 -6.21 -4.31
CA ASP A 580 -17.58 -4.94 -4.51
C ASP A 580 -17.86 -4.28 -3.14
N PRO A 581 -17.23 -3.13 -2.82
CA PRO A 581 -17.41 -2.46 -1.53
C PRO A 581 -18.81 -1.86 -1.35
N ARG A 582 -19.33 -1.89 -0.11
CA ARG A 582 -20.66 -1.35 0.19
C ARG A 582 -20.62 -0.03 0.96
N ILE A 583 -21.36 0.96 0.48
CA ILE A 583 -21.55 2.26 1.13
C ILE A 583 -22.88 2.25 1.88
N HIS A 584 -22.86 2.64 3.16
CA HIS A 584 -24.07 2.80 3.96
C HIS A 584 -24.80 4.09 3.56
N ARG A 585 -25.97 3.97 2.92
CA ARG A 585 -26.88 5.08 2.60
C ARG A 585 -28.32 4.67 2.92
N LYS A 586 -29.10 5.65 3.37
CA LYS A 586 -30.55 5.52 3.63
C LYS A 586 -31.32 6.36 2.63
N PHE A 587 -32.10 5.69 1.79
CA PHE A 587 -33.07 6.26 0.87
C PHE A 587 -34.42 5.58 1.09
N ASP A 588 -35.50 6.29 0.80
CA ASP A 588 -36.81 5.67 0.67
C ASP A 588 -36.82 4.78 -0.57
N ALA A 589 -37.24 3.52 -0.40
CA ALA A 589 -37.22 2.51 -1.44
C ALA A 589 -38.54 1.75 -1.51
N PHE A 590 -38.81 1.13 -2.65
CA PHE A 590 -39.92 0.19 -2.81
C PHE A 590 -39.41 -1.09 -3.46
N VAL A 591 -39.70 -2.22 -2.81
CA VAL A 591 -39.55 -3.53 -3.44
C VAL A 591 -40.85 -3.82 -4.17
N ILE A 592 -40.74 -4.17 -5.45
CA ILE A 592 -41.86 -4.49 -6.32
C ILE A 592 -41.66 -5.94 -6.81
N PRO A 593 -42.30 -6.94 -6.18
CA PRO A 593 -42.31 -8.31 -6.69
C PRO A 593 -43.11 -8.39 -7.99
N GLN A 594 -43.03 -9.53 -8.71
CA GLN A 594 -43.78 -9.77 -9.95
C GLN A 594 -45.31 -9.57 -9.83
N ASN A 595 -45.87 -9.60 -8.62
CA ASN A 595 -47.29 -9.28 -8.36
C ASN A 595 -47.62 -7.77 -8.44
N GLY A 596 -46.65 -6.90 -8.76
CA GLY A 596 -46.83 -5.45 -8.90
C GLY A 596 -47.04 -4.68 -7.59
N ARG A 597 -47.05 -5.36 -6.43
CA ARG A 597 -47.31 -4.72 -5.14
C ARG A 597 -46.08 -3.97 -4.66
N ARG A 598 -46.10 -2.64 -4.73
CA ARG A 598 -45.10 -1.76 -4.10
C ARG A 598 -45.11 -1.97 -2.58
N ILE A 599 -44.01 -2.49 -2.03
CA ILE A 599 -43.77 -2.66 -0.59
C ILE A 599 -42.69 -1.66 -0.17
N ARG A 600 -43.00 -0.74 0.77
CA ARG A 600 -42.02 0.26 1.25
C ARG A 600 -40.89 -0.42 2.00
N ALA A 601 -39.67 0.04 1.74
CA ALA A 601 -38.42 -0.34 2.37
C ALA A 601 -37.55 0.91 2.60
N GLU A 602 -36.43 0.76 3.31
CA GLU A 602 -35.37 1.76 3.41
C GLU A 602 -34.05 1.10 2.97
N THR A 603 -33.21 1.76 2.18
CA THR A 603 -31.87 1.21 1.92
C THR A 603 -31.02 1.24 3.19
N LYS A 604 -30.17 0.23 3.36
CA LYS A 604 -29.20 0.15 4.47
C LYS A 604 -27.77 0.32 3.94
N ASP A 605 -27.43 -0.47 2.93
CA ASP A 605 -26.14 -0.46 2.26
C ASP A 605 -26.32 -0.78 0.77
N LEU A 606 -25.59 -0.08 -0.10
CA LEU A 606 -25.58 -0.26 -1.55
C LEU A 606 -24.16 -0.51 -2.04
N SER A 607 -24.04 -1.25 -3.14
CA SER A 607 -22.85 -1.34 -3.98
C SER A 607 -23.28 -1.50 -5.45
N LEU A 608 -22.33 -1.64 -6.37
CA LEU A 608 -22.61 -1.68 -7.81
C LEU A 608 -23.33 -2.98 -8.24
N THR A 609 -23.19 -4.04 -7.44
CA THR A 609 -23.77 -5.37 -7.72
C THR A 609 -24.88 -5.78 -6.75
N ASN A 610 -25.04 -5.10 -5.60
CA ASN A 610 -25.85 -5.58 -4.48
C ASN A 610 -26.49 -4.44 -3.68
N ILE A 611 -27.68 -4.70 -3.13
CA ILE A 611 -28.36 -3.77 -2.20
C ILE A 611 -28.86 -4.54 -0.98
N SER A 612 -28.71 -3.96 0.22
CA SER A 612 -29.41 -4.39 1.43
C SER A 612 -30.48 -3.38 1.83
N LEU A 613 -31.66 -3.89 2.16
CA LEU A 613 -32.86 -3.13 2.49
C LEU A 613 -33.36 -3.51 3.89
N HIS A 614 -33.82 -2.52 4.64
CA HIS A 614 -34.68 -2.73 5.80
C HIS A 614 -36.13 -2.83 5.34
N VAL A 615 -36.83 -3.90 5.74
CA VAL A 615 -38.16 -4.27 5.23
C VAL A 615 -39.12 -4.59 6.37
N PRO A 616 -40.45 -4.62 6.13
CA PRO A 616 -41.42 -5.15 7.09
C PRO A 616 -41.11 -6.62 7.47
N PRO A 617 -41.56 -7.11 8.64
CA PRO A 617 -41.29 -8.50 9.05
C PRO A 617 -41.91 -9.54 8.11
N ASP A 618 -43.18 -9.35 7.76
CA ASP A 618 -44.01 -10.33 7.04
C ASP A 618 -43.99 -10.06 5.53
N MET A 619 -42.80 -10.14 4.95
CA MET A 619 -42.60 -9.85 3.53
C MET A 619 -42.85 -11.09 2.64
N PRO A 620 -43.77 -11.04 1.65
CA PRO A 620 -44.11 -12.17 0.81
C PRO A 620 -43.12 -12.33 -0.37
N VAL A 621 -41.83 -12.50 -0.04
CA VAL A 621 -40.75 -12.80 -0.99
C VAL A 621 -39.83 -13.89 -0.44
N LYS A 622 -39.29 -14.72 -1.32
CA LYS A 622 -38.33 -15.80 -1.02
C LYS A 622 -36.97 -15.51 -1.62
N GLN A 623 -35.96 -16.26 -1.17
CA GLN A 623 -34.65 -16.29 -1.84
C GLN A 623 -34.81 -16.91 -3.23
N GLY A 624 -34.26 -16.25 -4.25
CA GLY A 624 -34.44 -16.58 -5.67
C GLY A 624 -35.53 -15.76 -6.38
N ASP A 625 -36.43 -15.07 -5.66
CA ASP A 625 -37.49 -14.29 -6.30
C ASP A 625 -36.92 -13.08 -7.07
N PRO A 626 -37.32 -12.86 -8.34
CA PRO A 626 -37.03 -11.63 -9.06
C PRO A 626 -37.91 -10.47 -8.57
N VAL A 627 -37.30 -9.31 -8.34
CA VAL A 627 -37.92 -8.10 -7.81
C VAL A 627 -37.35 -6.86 -8.50
N THR A 628 -38.16 -5.82 -8.66
CA THR A 628 -37.66 -4.48 -9.02
C THR A 628 -37.49 -3.65 -7.76
N ILE A 629 -36.33 -3.04 -7.58
CA ILE A 629 -36.07 -2.09 -6.49
C ILE A 629 -36.18 -0.67 -7.02
N GLU A 630 -37.23 0.03 -6.63
CA GLU A 630 -37.32 1.48 -6.84
C GLU A 630 -36.59 2.22 -5.71
N ILE A 631 -35.75 3.19 -6.05
CA ILE A 631 -35.05 4.06 -5.10
C ILE A 631 -35.33 5.52 -5.47
N SER A 632 -35.55 6.37 -4.47
CA SER A 632 -35.63 7.82 -4.68
C SER A 632 -35.05 8.63 -3.51
N ASP A 633 -34.49 9.80 -3.84
CA ASP A 633 -34.08 10.84 -2.90
C ASP A 633 -34.96 12.09 -2.97
N GLY A 634 -36.06 12.03 -3.73
CA GLY A 634 -36.98 13.15 -3.97
C GLY A 634 -36.57 14.10 -5.11
N GLN A 635 -35.37 13.96 -5.68
CA GLN A 635 -34.97 14.63 -6.93
C GLN A 635 -34.85 13.67 -8.10
N ARG A 636 -34.31 12.47 -7.85
CA ARG A 636 -34.17 11.38 -8.83
C ARG A 636 -34.97 10.15 -8.36
N GLN A 637 -35.40 9.33 -9.31
CA GLN A 637 -36.09 8.07 -9.07
C GLN A 637 -35.65 7.08 -10.15
N ALA A 638 -35.18 5.91 -9.75
CA ALA A 638 -34.74 4.85 -10.65
C ALA A 638 -35.27 3.49 -10.19
N GLN A 639 -35.36 2.54 -11.13
CA GLN A 639 -35.90 1.19 -10.90
C GLN A 639 -34.88 0.14 -11.36
N PHE A 640 -34.32 -0.58 -10.39
CA PHE A 640 -33.24 -1.55 -10.61
C PHE A 640 -33.79 -2.98 -10.63
N PRO A 641 -33.62 -3.76 -11.72
CA PRO A 641 -33.96 -5.18 -11.75
C PRO A 641 -32.99 -5.96 -10.86
N ALA A 642 -33.53 -6.83 -9.99
CA ALA A 642 -32.75 -7.52 -8.98
C ALA A 642 -33.34 -8.91 -8.64
N THR A 643 -32.53 -9.75 -8.01
CA THR A 643 -32.93 -11.07 -7.50
C THR A 643 -32.66 -11.16 -6.00
N VAL A 644 -33.60 -11.67 -5.23
CA VAL A 644 -33.47 -11.79 -3.77
C VAL A 644 -32.41 -12.84 -3.41
N THR A 645 -31.28 -12.39 -2.85
CA THR A 645 -30.16 -13.25 -2.44
C THR A 645 -30.20 -13.65 -0.97
N THR A 646 -30.95 -12.95 -0.12
CA THR A 646 -31.04 -13.24 1.33
C THR A 646 -32.35 -12.70 1.91
N VAL A 647 -33.07 -13.52 2.68
CA VAL A 647 -34.24 -13.11 3.46
C VAL A 647 -33.98 -13.39 4.94
N ILE A 648 -33.97 -12.34 5.76
CA ILE A 648 -33.79 -12.37 7.21
C ILE A 648 -34.92 -11.51 7.82
N PRO A 649 -35.43 -11.78 9.04
CA PRO A 649 -36.46 -10.94 9.66
C PRO A 649 -36.08 -9.45 9.62
N ARG A 650 -36.90 -8.65 8.94
CA ARG A 650 -36.73 -7.21 8.67
C ARG A 650 -35.52 -6.80 7.79
N HIS A 651 -34.82 -7.75 7.16
CA HIS A 651 -33.68 -7.48 6.28
C HIS A 651 -33.73 -8.30 4.99
N LEU A 652 -33.75 -7.58 3.87
CA LEU A 652 -33.65 -8.17 2.53
C LEU A 652 -32.27 -7.88 1.95
N GLY A 653 -31.66 -8.88 1.33
CA GLY A 653 -30.49 -8.72 0.46
C GLY A 653 -30.90 -9.08 -0.97
N VAL A 654 -30.49 -8.25 -1.93
CA VAL A 654 -30.71 -8.48 -3.35
C VAL A 654 -29.40 -8.28 -4.13
N ALA A 655 -29.19 -9.06 -5.18
CA ALA A 655 -28.19 -8.80 -6.21
C ALA A 655 -28.86 -8.14 -7.41
N LEU A 656 -28.17 -7.19 -8.04
CA LEU A 656 -28.66 -6.48 -9.22
C LEU A 656 -28.37 -7.30 -10.48
N ALA A 657 -29.27 -7.23 -11.46
CA ALA A 657 -29.02 -7.77 -12.80
C ALA A 657 -28.07 -6.86 -13.59
N SER A 658 -27.47 -7.40 -14.67
CA SER A 658 -26.74 -6.56 -15.64
C SER A 658 -27.68 -5.53 -16.28
N MET A 659 -27.18 -4.31 -16.53
CA MET A 659 -28.01 -3.16 -16.90
C MET A 659 -27.32 -2.27 -17.95
N HIS A 660 -28.11 -1.40 -18.62
CA HIS A 660 -27.60 -0.42 -19.57
C HIS A 660 -26.83 0.70 -18.82
N PRO A 661 -25.80 1.33 -19.42
CA PRO A 661 -25.01 2.39 -18.79
C PRO A 661 -25.81 3.56 -18.19
N ASP A 662 -27.00 3.89 -18.71
CA ASP A 662 -27.88 4.91 -18.12
C ASP A 662 -28.35 4.53 -16.71
N LEU A 663 -28.76 3.27 -16.51
CA LEU A 663 -29.24 2.76 -15.22
C LEU A 663 -28.05 2.49 -14.28
N GLU A 664 -26.89 2.10 -14.81
CA GLU A 664 -25.67 2.07 -14.02
C GLU A 664 -25.29 3.48 -13.53
N THR A 665 -25.50 4.52 -14.36
CA THR A 665 -25.30 5.93 -13.98
C THR A 665 -26.29 6.38 -12.88
N ASP A 666 -27.54 5.91 -12.89
CA ASP A 666 -28.47 6.09 -11.76
C ASP A 666 -27.93 5.42 -10.48
N LEU A 667 -27.40 4.20 -10.57
CA LEU A 667 -26.87 3.47 -9.42
C LEU A 667 -25.61 4.14 -8.83
N VAL A 668 -24.70 4.60 -9.68
CA VAL A 668 -23.51 5.38 -9.32
C VAL A 668 -23.89 6.70 -8.64
N TYR A 669 -24.97 7.35 -9.09
CA TYR A 669 -25.53 8.54 -8.45
C TYR A 669 -26.00 8.27 -7.02
N PHE A 670 -26.86 7.27 -6.80
CA PHE A 670 -27.36 6.96 -5.44
C PHE A 670 -26.28 6.46 -4.48
N SER A 671 -25.22 5.81 -4.99
CA SER A 671 -24.14 5.26 -4.16
C SER A 671 -23.01 6.27 -3.86
N HIS A 672 -22.45 6.89 -4.90
CA HIS A 672 -21.20 7.65 -4.84
C HIS A 672 -21.32 9.15 -5.18
N SER A 673 -22.08 9.51 -6.24
CA SER A 673 -21.88 10.80 -6.92
C SER A 673 -22.95 11.88 -6.70
N ARG A 674 -24.02 11.60 -5.95
CA ARG A 674 -24.98 12.63 -5.50
C ARG A 674 -24.26 13.79 -4.78
N GLU A 675 -24.75 15.01 -4.96
CA GLU A 675 -24.25 16.18 -4.23
C GLU A 675 -24.36 15.98 -2.70
N HIS A 676 -23.36 16.48 -1.97
CA HIS A 676 -23.17 16.28 -0.53
C HIS A 676 -23.04 14.80 -0.07
N SER A 677 -22.60 13.88 -0.93
CA SER A 677 -22.38 12.47 -0.54
C SER A 677 -21.27 12.25 0.51
N TRP A 678 -20.40 13.25 0.72
CA TRP A 678 -19.15 13.08 1.48
C TRP A 678 -18.87 14.17 2.52
N ASP A 679 -19.73 15.19 2.64
CA ASP A 679 -19.53 16.36 3.52
C ASP A 679 -19.32 15.99 5.00
N ASP A 680 -20.08 15.00 5.49
CA ASP A 680 -19.98 14.51 6.86
C ASP A 680 -18.82 13.54 7.12
N TRP A 681 -18.02 13.18 6.11
CA TRP A 681 -16.94 12.20 6.28
C TRP A 681 -15.92 12.62 7.34
N TYR A 682 -15.50 13.90 7.31
CA TYR A 682 -14.63 14.47 8.33
C TYR A 682 -15.34 14.79 9.66
N ASN A 683 -16.67 14.65 9.75
CA ASN A 683 -17.46 14.78 10.99
C ASN A 683 -17.67 13.42 11.69
N ALA A 684 -17.47 12.30 10.99
CA ALA A 684 -17.81 10.95 11.48
C ALA A 684 -16.93 10.45 12.64
N CYS A 685 -15.63 10.80 12.65
CA CYS A 685 -14.69 10.43 13.72
C CYS A 685 -14.74 11.44 14.88
N GLU A 686 -14.71 10.97 16.13
CA GLU A 686 -14.54 11.87 17.28
C GLU A 686 -13.15 12.54 17.26
N PRO A 687 -13.03 13.82 17.67
CA PRO A 687 -11.74 14.46 17.92
C PRO A 687 -10.94 13.72 19.01
N SER A 688 -9.64 13.57 18.77
CA SER A 688 -8.73 12.80 19.64
C SER A 688 -8.74 13.26 21.08
N LYS A 689 -8.85 12.29 21.98
CA LYS A 689 -8.74 12.44 23.44
C LYS A 689 -7.40 11.77 23.81
N PRO A 690 -6.28 12.51 24.00
CA PRO A 690 -4.94 11.90 23.96
C PRO A 690 -4.70 10.74 24.93
N LEU A 691 -5.30 10.78 26.13
CA LEU A 691 -5.24 9.67 27.09
C LEU A 691 -6.01 8.42 26.62
N ALA A 692 -7.13 8.59 25.92
CA ALA A 692 -7.89 7.47 25.36
C ALA A 692 -7.14 6.82 24.19
N SER A 693 -6.62 7.62 23.24
CA SER A 693 -5.81 7.11 22.12
C SER A 693 -4.52 6.43 22.61
N PHE A 694 -3.92 6.91 23.71
CA PHE A 694 -2.77 6.24 24.34
C PHE A 694 -3.15 4.88 24.96
N LEU A 695 -4.26 4.80 25.70
CA LEU A 695 -4.74 3.54 26.29
C LEU A 695 -5.20 2.52 25.22
N GLU A 696 -5.76 3.01 24.11
CA GLU A 696 -6.07 2.23 22.91
C GLU A 696 -4.80 1.62 22.30
N ILE A 697 -3.76 2.42 22.09
CA ILE A 697 -2.48 1.94 21.54
C ILE A 697 -1.75 1.00 22.52
N ILE A 698 -1.87 1.19 23.84
CA ILE A 698 -1.41 0.19 24.84
C ILE A 698 -2.15 -1.14 24.65
N ARG A 699 -3.48 -1.12 24.49
CA ARG A 699 -4.30 -2.32 24.26
C ARG A 699 -3.88 -3.04 22.97
N LEU A 700 -3.73 -2.30 21.86
CA LEU A 700 -3.29 -2.84 20.58
C LEU A 700 -1.86 -3.39 20.66
N GLY A 701 -0.96 -2.69 21.37
CA GLY A 701 0.42 -3.10 21.62
C GLY A 701 0.53 -4.44 22.34
N ILE A 702 -0.17 -4.58 23.47
CA ILE A 702 -0.20 -5.83 24.25
C ILE A 702 -0.79 -6.98 23.42
N ILE A 703 -1.92 -6.76 22.73
CA ILE A 703 -2.59 -7.79 21.92
C ILE A 703 -1.70 -8.22 20.74
N GLY A 704 -1.08 -7.27 20.04
CA GLY A 704 -0.22 -7.54 18.89
C GLY A 704 1.07 -8.27 19.27
N ALA A 705 1.76 -7.80 20.30
CA ALA A 705 2.95 -8.48 20.83
C ALA A 705 2.62 -9.92 21.25
N PHE A 706 1.55 -10.12 22.06
CA PHE A 706 1.15 -11.46 22.51
C PHE A 706 0.81 -12.40 21.34
N ARG A 707 -0.05 -11.98 20.41
CA ARG A 707 -0.41 -12.80 19.23
C ARG A 707 0.78 -13.13 18.34
N SER A 708 1.73 -12.21 18.19
CA SER A 708 2.93 -12.44 17.38
C SER A 708 3.94 -13.42 17.99
N LEU A 709 3.92 -13.61 19.31
CA LEU A 709 4.87 -14.46 20.05
C LEU A 709 4.30 -15.83 20.40
N PHE A 710 2.98 -15.91 20.66
CA PHE A 710 2.32 -17.12 21.17
C PHE A 710 1.25 -17.70 20.24
N GLY A 711 1.04 -17.11 19.07
CA GLY A 711 0.07 -17.58 18.08
C GLY A 711 -1.37 -17.14 18.34
N HIS A 712 -2.31 -17.76 17.62
CA HIS A 712 -3.72 -17.41 17.63
C HIS A 712 -4.52 -18.31 18.59
N PRO A 713 -5.32 -17.76 19.53
CA PRO A 713 -6.35 -18.51 20.24
C PRO A 713 -7.64 -18.50 19.39
N ASP A 714 -8.02 -19.64 18.83
CA ASP A 714 -9.11 -19.78 17.85
C ASP A 714 -10.54 -19.70 18.44
N ASP A 715 -10.73 -19.00 19.55
CA ASP A 715 -12.00 -19.00 20.29
C ASP A 715 -12.59 -17.58 20.50
N PRO A 716 -13.76 -17.27 19.88
CA PRO A 716 -14.49 -16.02 20.09
C PRO A 716 -14.94 -15.77 21.54
N GLU A 717 -15.18 -16.80 22.37
CA GLU A 717 -15.62 -16.60 23.76
C GLU A 717 -14.52 -15.97 24.64
N SER A 718 -13.25 -16.13 24.24
CA SER A 718 -12.09 -15.57 24.95
C SER A 718 -12.19 -14.05 25.14
N HIS A 719 -12.86 -13.32 24.24
CA HIS A 719 -13.00 -11.87 24.28
C HIS A 719 -13.68 -11.33 25.55
N ALA A 720 -14.62 -12.07 26.14
CA ALA A 720 -15.27 -11.67 27.39
C ALA A 720 -14.34 -11.84 28.60
N ALA A 721 -13.65 -12.98 28.68
CA ALA A 721 -12.73 -13.29 29.78
C ALA A 721 -11.47 -12.39 29.77
N HIS A 722 -10.95 -12.04 28.60
CA HIS A 722 -9.77 -11.17 28.48
C HIS A 722 -10.00 -9.76 29.05
N HIS A 723 -11.24 -9.27 29.07
CA HIS A 723 -11.57 -7.93 29.57
C HIS A 723 -11.43 -7.74 31.10
N SER A 724 -11.28 -8.82 31.89
CA SER A 724 -10.95 -8.73 33.31
C SER A 724 -9.43 -8.70 33.53
N HIS A 725 -8.69 -9.65 32.96
CA HIS A 725 -7.23 -9.75 33.11
C HIS A 725 -6.47 -8.58 32.47
N LEU A 726 -6.96 -8.02 31.36
CA LEU A 726 -6.36 -6.79 30.78
C LEU A 726 -6.49 -5.59 31.73
N LYS A 727 -7.53 -5.51 32.58
CA LYS A 727 -7.67 -4.41 33.55
C LYS A 727 -6.64 -4.53 34.67
N SER A 728 -6.40 -5.71 35.21
CA SER A 728 -5.39 -5.90 36.26
C SER A 728 -3.96 -5.71 35.74
N ILE A 729 -3.65 -6.17 34.52
CA ILE A 729 -2.35 -5.91 33.88
C ILE A 729 -2.15 -4.40 33.61
N LEU A 730 -3.15 -3.72 33.03
CA LEU A 730 -3.08 -2.29 32.77
C LEU A 730 -2.89 -1.47 34.06
N VAL A 731 -3.62 -1.82 35.12
CA VAL A 731 -3.47 -1.20 36.45
C VAL A 731 -2.08 -1.48 37.03
N ALA A 732 -1.55 -2.71 36.93
CA ALA A 732 -0.21 -3.04 37.38
C ALA A 732 0.87 -2.24 36.62
N SER A 733 0.75 -2.08 35.29
CA SER A 733 1.66 -1.26 34.48
C SER A 733 1.59 0.22 34.85
N ILE A 734 0.40 0.78 35.07
CA ILE A 734 0.24 2.18 35.51
C ILE A 734 0.82 2.38 36.92
N ILE A 735 0.61 1.44 37.84
CA ILE A 735 1.19 1.48 39.19
C ILE A 735 2.72 1.35 39.15
N ALA A 736 3.29 0.51 38.28
CA ALA A 736 4.73 0.40 38.10
C ALA A 736 5.34 1.73 37.61
N THR A 737 4.78 2.32 36.54
CA THR A 737 5.25 3.61 36.00
C THR A 737 5.09 4.77 37.00
N ALA A 738 4.01 4.80 37.77
CA ALA A 738 3.82 5.77 38.85
C ALA A 738 4.79 5.54 40.02
N GLY A 739 5.05 4.28 40.37
CA GLY A 739 6.01 3.88 41.41
C GLY A 739 7.43 4.33 41.09
N ILE A 740 7.86 4.17 39.83
CA ILE A 740 9.16 4.63 39.31
C ILE A 740 9.36 6.15 39.54
N LEU A 741 8.31 6.96 39.38
CA LEU A 741 8.37 8.40 39.63
C LEU A 741 8.50 8.76 41.13
N VAL A 742 8.05 7.86 42.02
CA VAL A 742 8.03 8.06 43.48
C VAL A 742 9.24 7.43 44.17
N THR A 743 9.91 6.44 43.56
CA THR A 743 11.20 5.94 44.04
C THR A 743 12.35 6.85 43.66
N ALA A 744 12.34 7.42 42.44
CA ALA A 744 13.36 8.36 41.98
C ALA A 744 13.54 9.56 42.95
N SER A 745 12.43 10.17 43.40
CA SER A 745 12.45 11.30 44.33
C SER A 745 12.87 10.97 45.77
N LYS A 746 13.18 9.70 46.07
CA LYS A 746 13.73 9.26 47.37
C LYS A 746 15.20 8.83 47.31
N ALA A 747 15.79 8.72 46.12
CA ALA A 747 17.18 8.29 45.96
C ALA A 747 18.19 9.45 46.01
N GLU A 748 17.83 10.64 45.53
CA GLU A 748 18.74 11.79 45.37
C GLU A 748 19.05 12.58 46.66
N SER A 749 18.67 12.10 47.86
CA SER A 749 18.91 12.81 49.13
C SER A 749 20.24 12.44 49.82
N ALA A 750 21.30 12.17 49.06
CA ALA A 750 22.63 11.81 49.56
C ALA A 750 23.74 12.68 48.92
N PRO A 751 24.76 13.16 49.66
CA PRO A 751 25.85 13.94 49.08
C PRO A 751 26.84 13.06 48.30
N ALA A 752 27.37 13.59 47.19
CA ALA A 752 28.38 12.89 46.38
C ALA A 752 29.77 12.87 47.05
N PRO A 753 30.51 11.75 47.01
CA PRO A 753 31.91 11.65 47.46
C PRO A 753 32.92 12.00 46.34
N GLU A 754 34.13 12.41 46.75
CA GLU A 754 35.25 12.73 45.84
C GLU A 754 35.94 11.47 45.29
N ILE A 755 36.51 11.55 44.08
CA ILE A 755 37.22 10.44 43.42
C ILE A 755 38.73 10.62 43.53
N THR A 756 39.44 9.56 43.94
CA THR A 756 40.91 9.43 43.77
C THR A 756 41.26 8.07 43.18
N PRO A 757 42.29 7.95 42.31
CA PRO A 757 42.57 6.73 41.56
C PRO A 757 43.53 5.76 42.28
N VAL A 758 43.34 4.45 42.08
CA VAL A 758 44.29 3.40 42.49
C VAL A 758 44.54 2.45 41.32
N VAL A 759 45.77 1.92 41.24
CA VAL A 759 46.33 1.24 40.06
C VAL A 759 46.14 -0.29 40.12
N ALA A 760 46.04 -0.92 38.94
CA ALA A 760 45.88 -2.36 38.77
C ALA A 760 47.12 -3.19 39.19
N ASN A 761 46.95 -4.51 39.31
CA ASN A 761 48.06 -5.46 39.20
C ASN A 761 47.60 -6.84 38.66
N SER A 762 48.55 -7.62 38.12
CA SER A 762 48.29 -8.79 37.27
C SER A 762 48.87 -10.10 37.80
N THR A 763 48.27 -11.24 37.44
CA THR A 763 48.89 -12.58 37.48
C THR A 763 48.50 -13.43 36.27
N THR A 764 49.28 -14.48 35.97
CA THR A 764 49.27 -15.23 34.70
C THR A 764 49.49 -16.73 34.90
N ARG A 765 49.17 -17.54 33.88
CA ARG A 765 49.65 -18.94 33.63
C ARG A 765 49.01 -20.04 34.51
N ASP A 766 48.94 -21.33 34.13
CA ASP A 766 49.58 -22.09 33.02
C ASP A 766 48.68 -23.21 32.38
N LYS A 767 49.21 -23.92 31.37
CA LYS A 767 48.74 -25.18 30.71
C LYS A 767 49.99 -26.06 30.38
N PRO A 768 49.97 -27.31 29.83
CA PRO A 768 48.94 -28.02 29.02
C PRO A 768 48.58 -29.42 29.63
N GLU A 769 48.54 -30.65 29.07
CA GLU A 769 48.79 -31.21 27.70
C GLU A 769 48.22 -32.64 27.44
N SER A 770 47.56 -32.86 26.29
CA SER A 770 47.26 -34.15 25.59
C SER A 770 46.47 -35.28 26.34
N GLN A 771 45.83 -36.30 25.74
CA GLN A 771 45.61 -36.82 24.36
C GLN A 771 44.06 -37.04 24.13
N GLN A 772 43.45 -37.86 23.25
CA GLN A 772 43.81 -38.83 22.18
C GLN A 772 42.65 -38.89 21.12
N GLN A 773 42.40 -40.01 20.38
CA GLN A 773 41.47 -40.06 19.22
C GLN A 773 40.73 -41.40 18.97
N GLN A 774 39.45 -41.31 18.53
CA GLN A 774 38.76 -42.18 17.52
C GLN A 774 38.53 -43.70 17.83
N PRO A 775 37.80 -44.51 17.01
CA PRO A 775 37.16 -44.27 15.69
C PRO A 775 35.67 -44.70 15.53
N LEU A 776 35.13 -44.59 14.30
CA LEU A 776 33.84 -45.17 13.84
C LEU A 776 34.01 -46.57 13.21
N PRO A 777 32.94 -47.37 13.08
CA PRO A 777 32.82 -48.49 12.13
C PRO A 777 32.09 -48.13 10.81
N LYS A 778 32.19 -48.99 9.79
CA LYS A 778 31.49 -48.94 8.49
C LYS A 778 30.94 -50.32 8.07
N SER A 779 29.85 -50.33 7.32
CA SER A 779 29.49 -51.36 6.31
C SER A 779 28.35 -50.77 5.42
N SER A 780 28.23 -50.92 4.09
CA SER A 780 28.60 -51.92 3.06
C SER A 780 27.68 -53.15 2.98
N VAL A 781 27.23 -53.67 1.82
CA VAL A 781 26.93 -53.19 0.43
C VAL A 781 26.50 -54.44 -0.37
N ASN A 782 25.56 -54.34 -1.33
CA ASN A 782 25.21 -55.23 -2.48
C ASN A 782 23.69 -55.17 -2.79
N GLU A 783 23.18 -55.01 -4.03
CA GLU A 783 23.25 -55.85 -5.27
C GLU A 783 22.29 -57.08 -5.24
N ALA A 784 21.55 -57.45 -6.31
CA ALA A 784 21.46 -56.90 -7.69
C ALA A 784 20.15 -57.30 -8.43
N GLN A 785 19.89 -56.60 -9.55
CA GLN A 785 19.27 -57.03 -10.84
C GLN A 785 17.91 -57.77 -10.94
N GLY A 786 17.13 -57.35 -11.94
CA GLY A 786 16.09 -58.12 -12.64
C GLY A 786 15.59 -57.37 -13.88
N VAL A 787 15.65 -57.97 -15.08
CA VAL A 787 15.28 -57.33 -16.37
C VAL A 787 14.66 -58.35 -17.34
N GLN A 788 13.41 -58.12 -17.75
CA GLN A 788 12.74 -58.63 -18.96
C GLN A 788 11.31 -58.03 -18.99
N GLU A 789 10.62 -57.80 -20.12
CA GLU A 789 10.94 -58.03 -21.55
C GLU A 789 10.20 -56.97 -22.42
N LYS A 790 10.52 -56.88 -23.73
CA LYS A 790 9.81 -55.99 -24.67
C LYS A 790 8.76 -56.75 -25.48
N THR A 791 7.58 -56.15 -25.65
CA THR A 791 6.69 -56.40 -26.79
C THR A 791 6.62 -55.13 -27.63
N VAL A 792 6.70 -55.25 -28.96
CA VAL A 792 6.61 -54.11 -29.89
C VAL A 792 5.42 -54.32 -30.82
N THR A 793 4.55 -53.32 -30.89
CA THR A 793 3.57 -53.12 -31.96
C THR A 793 3.83 -51.74 -32.57
N HIS A 794 3.78 -51.64 -33.90
CA HIS A 794 4.05 -50.40 -34.62
C HIS A 794 2.76 -49.60 -34.81
N GLU A 795 2.64 -48.47 -34.13
CA GLU A 795 1.68 -47.40 -34.42
C GLU A 795 2.43 -46.04 -34.38
N ASP A 796 1.79 -44.97 -34.86
CA ASP A 796 2.47 -43.72 -35.23
C ASP A 796 3.07 -42.91 -34.06
N SER A 797 3.88 -41.90 -34.40
CA SER A 797 4.85 -41.23 -33.52
C SER A 797 4.33 -40.90 -32.11
N ALA A 798 4.85 -41.61 -31.11
CA ALA A 798 4.45 -41.48 -29.72
C ALA A 798 4.60 -40.05 -29.16
N PHE A 799 3.59 -39.61 -28.40
CA PHE A 799 3.57 -38.33 -27.68
C PHE A 799 4.66 -38.27 -26.60
N THR A 800 5.20 -37.08 -26.37
CA THR A 800 6.38 -36.92 -25.50
C THR A 800 6.03 -36.68 -24.03
N GLU A 801 4.89 -36.05 -23.74
CA GLU A 801 4.38 -35.79 -22.39
C GLU A 801 2.86 -35.97 -22.36
N THR A 802 2.34 -36.71 -21.38
CA THR A 802 0.90 -36.81 -21.10
C THR A 802 0.62 -36.10 -19.78
N LEU A 803 -0.32 -35.16 -19.79
CA LEU A 803 -0.68 -34.34 -18.65
C LEU A 803 -2.17 -34.49 -18.33
N SER A 804 -2.47 -35.19 -17.23
CA SER A 804 -3.83 -35.36 -16.71
C SER A 804 -4.10 -34.35 -15.57
N LEU A 805 -5.11 -33.50 -15.77
CA LEU A 805 -5.53 -32.45 -14.85
C LEU A 805 -6.95 -32.74 -14.33
N PRO A 806 -7.08 -33.42 -13.17
CA PRO A 806 -8.37 -33.55 -12.49
C PRO A 806 -8.86 -32.20 -12.00
N PHE A 807 -10.17 -31.96 -12.09
CA PHE A 807 -10.78 -30.67 -11.84
C PHE A 807 -10.58 -30.20 -10.39
N SER A 808 -10.44 -31.13 -9.44
CA SER A 808 -9.98 -30.87 -8.07
C SER A 808 -8.67 -30.08 -8.00
N LYS A 809 -7.70 -30.31 -8.90
CA LYS A 809 -6.45 -29.51 -9.01
C LYS A 809 -6.65 -28.18 -9.74
N LEU A 810 -7.68 -28.07 -10.57
CA LEU A 810 -8.12 -26.82 -11.20
C LEU A 810 -9.01 -25.96 -10.27
N GLY A 811 -9.10 -26.33 -8.98
CA GLY A 811 -9.81 -25.59 -7.93
C GLY A 811 -11.23 -26.08 -7.65
N LEU A 812 -11.72 -27.12 -8.32
CA LEU A 812 -13.05 -27.68 -8.11
C LEU A 812 -13.09 -28.64 -6.91
N GLU A 813 -13.00 -28.11 -5.69
CA GLU A 813 -13.05 -28.92 -4.45
C GLU A 813 -14.38 -29.65 -4.19
N LYS A 814 -15.45 -29.29 -4.92
CA LYS A 814 -16.83 -29.77 -4.73
C LYS A 814 -17.54 -29.85 -6.08
N PRO A 815 -18.53 -30.73 -6.27
CA PRO A 815 -19.18 -30.90 -7.57
C PRO A 815 -19.74 -29.58 -8.12
N LEU A 816 -19.47 -29.31 -9.38
CA LEU A 816 -19.98 -28.16 -10.14
C LEU A 816 -21.46 -28.40 -10.44
N LYS A 817 -22.35 -27.46 -10.07
CA LYS A 817 -23.81 -27.69 -10.05
C LYS A 817 -24.57 -26.73 -10.97
N LEU A 818 -24.80 -27.16 -12.20
CA LEU A 818 -25.62 -26.44 -13.18
C LEU A 818 -27.10 -26.57 -12.82
N ARG A 819 -27.65 -25.55 -12.17
CA ARG A 819 -29.09 -25.44 -11.81
C ARG A 819 -29.89 -24.89 -13.00
N GLY A 820 -31.22 -24.88 -12.91
CA GLY A 820 -32.09 -24.43 -14.00
C GLY A 820 -31.84 -22.98 -14.47
N GLY A 821 -32.25 -22.70 -15.70
CA GLY A 821 -32.03 -21.46 -16.44
C GLY A 821 -31.09 -21.68 -17.65
N ASN A 822 -30.62 -20.59 -18.27
CA ASN A 822 -29.57 -20.64 -19.29
C ASN A 822 -28.18 -20.78 -18.64
N SER A 823 -28.05 -21.72 -17.70
CA SER A 823 -26.92 -21.78 -16.78
C SER A 823 -25.66 -22.29 -17.46
N GLN A 824 -24.55 -21.61 -17.15
CA GLN A 824 -23.20 -21.98 -17.52
C GLN A 824 -22.30 -21.84 -16.30
N ASP A 825 -21.32 -22.71 -16.19
CA ASP A 825 -20.20 -22.60 -15.25
C ASP A 825 -18.91 -23.09 -15.95
N ASP A 826 -17.77 -22.56 -15.53
CA ASP A 826 -16.52 -22.59 -16.30
C ASP A 826 -15.31 -23.06 -15.48
N ILE A 827 -14.50 -23.95 -16.05
CA ILE A 827 -13.25 -24.43 -15.47
C ILE A 827 -12.08 -23.92 -16.30
N TRP A 828 -11.08 -23.34 -15.64
CA TRP A 828 -9.94 -22.70 -16.29
C TRP A 828 -8.66 -23.51 -16.12
N PHE A 829 -7.86 -23.63 -17.18
CA PHE A 829 -6.55 -24.27 -17.14
C PHE A 829 -5.59 -23.65 -18.16
N HIS A 830 -4.30 -23.90 -17.99
CA HIS A 830 -3.23 -23.29 -18.81
C HIS A 830 -2.44 -24.33 -19.62
N VAL A 831 -1.77 -23.86 -20.66
CA VAL A 831 -0.75 -24.60 -21.40
C VAL A 831 0.54 -23.77 -21.45
N ARG A 832 1.69 -24.39 -21.19
CA ARG A 832 3.02 -23.74 -21.27
C ARG A 832 3.38 -23.40 -22.72
N ALA A 833 4.12 -22.31 -22.94
CA ALA A 833 4.53 -21.91 -24.30
C ALA A 833 5.57 -22.84 -24.96
N ASP A 834 6.27 -23.67 -24.21
CA ASP A 834 7.22 -24.68 -24.71
C ASP A 834 6.56 -26.04 -25.01
N LYS A 835 5.23 -26.09 -25.08
CA LYS A 835 4.44 -27.28 -25.38
C LYS A 835 3.37 -26.96 -26.41
N ILE A 836 3.01 -27.98 -27.19
CA ILE A 836 1.83 -27.94 -28.07
C ILE A 836 0.98 -29.19 -27.86
N VAL A 837 -0.30 -28.99 -27.59
CA VAL A 837 -1.28 -30.08 -27.51
C VAL A 837 -1.43 -30.70 -28.90
N LYS A 838 -1.33 -32.03 -28.98
CA LYS A 838 -1.55 -32.80 -30.21
C LYS A 838 -2.91 -33.45 -30.22
N GLU A 839 -3.29 -34.04 -29.08
CA GLU A 839 -4.56 -34.68 -28.82
C GLU A 839 -4.93 -34.38 -27.36
N ALA A 840 -6.23 -34.34 -27.06
CA ALA A 840 -6.70 -34.19 -25.69
C ALA A 840 -8.09 -34.84 -25.55
N GLU A 841 -8.40 -35.30 -24.34
CA GLU A 841 -9.63 -35.99 -24.01
C GLU A 841 -10.16 -35.51 -22.66
N LEU A 842 -11.44 -35.17 -22.61
CA LEU A 842 -12.17 -34.85 -21.40
C LEU A 842 -12.85 -36.10 -20.86
N HIS A 843 -12.42 -36.56 -19.68
CA HIS A 843 -13.07 -37.60 -18.90
C HIS A 843 -14.03 -36.93 -17.92
N LEU A 844 -15.33 -36.97 -18.20
CA LEU A 844 -16.35 -36.30 -17.42
C LEU A 844 -17.11 -37.30 -16.55
N ASP A 845 -17.01 -37.16 -15.23
CA ASP A 845 -17.84 -37.86 -14.25
C ASP A 845 -19.00 -36.96 -13.84
N TYR A 846 -20.23 -37.31 -14.21
CA TYR A 846 -21.40 -36.45 -14.06
C TYR A 846 -22.69 -37.21 -13.74
N SER A 847 -23.68 -36.48 -13.20
CA SER A 847 -25.06 -36.96 -13.04
C SER A 847 -26.07 -35.88 -13.40
N ILE A 848 -27.20 -36.29 -14.00
CA ILE A 848 -28.27 -35.39 -14.47
C ILE A 848 -29.57 -35.75 -13.76
N ALA A 849 -30.20 -34.78 -13.10
CA ALA A 849 -31.47 -35.00 -12.40
C ALA A 849 -32.65 -35.18 -13.39
N ARG A 850 -33.52 -36.17 -13.16
CA ARG A 850 -34.67 -36.51 -14.03
C ARG A 850 -35.62 -35.34 -14.29
N GLN A 851 -35.69 -34.35 -13.41
CA GLN A 851 -36.51 -33.14 -13.59
C GLN A 851 -36.08 -32.35 -14.84
N LEU A 852 -34.78 -32.32 -15.17
CA LEU A 852 -34.24 -31.60 -16.34
C LEU A 852 -34.74 -32.19 -17.67
N LEU A 853 -35.19 -33.45 -17.67
CA LEU A 853 -35.67 -34.16 -18.86
C LEU A 853 -36.95 -33.55 -19.47
N GLN A 854 -37.71 -32.73 -18.74
CA GLN A 854 -38.86 -32.04 -19.31
C GLN A 854 -38.41 -30.84 -20.16
N ASP A 855 -37.52 -30.01 -19.62
CA ASP A 855 -37.22 -28.67 -20.14
C ASP A 855 -35.96 -28.56 -21.00
N TYR A 856 -34.94 -29.39 -20.73
CA TYR A 856 -33.62 -29.30 -21.37
C TYR A 856 -33.41 -30.38 -22.40
N LYS A 857 -32.74 -30.01 -23.49
CA LYS A 857 -32.36 -30.91 -24.57
C LYS A 857 -31.04 -31.60 -24.28
N ALA A 858 -30.02 -30.84 -23.86
CA ALA A 858 -28.67 -31.36 -23.70
C ALA A 858 -27.85 -30.59 -22.66
N LEU A 859 -26.81 -31.21 -22.14
CA LEU A 859 -25.66 -30.55 -21.54
C LEU A 859 -24.60 -30.34 -22.61
N ALA A 860 -24.40 -29.10 -23.06
CA ALA A 860 -23.36 -28.73 -24.01
C ALA A 860 -22.03 -28.45 -23.30
N ILE A 861 -20.94 -28.86 -23.95
CA ILE A 861 -19.57 -28.66 -23.47
C ILE A 861 -18.79 -27.94 -24.58
N SER A 862 -18.03 -26.92 -24.21
CA SER A 862 -17.24 -26.11 -25.15
C SER A 862 -15.91 -25.69 -24.55
N LEU A 863 -14.87 -25.58 -25.38
CA LEU A 863 -13.55 -25.10 -25.01
C LEU A 863 -13.29 -23.78 -25.76
N ASN A 864 -12.99 -22.71 -25.03
CA ASN A 864 -12.74 -21.37 -25.59
C ASN A 864 -13.88 -20.89 -26.53
N GLY A 865 -15.12 -21.24 -26.19
CA GLY A 865 -16.32 -20.95 -26.97
C GLY A 865 -16.57 -21.87 -28.18
N GLN A 866 -15.66 -22.79 -28.52
CA GLN A 866 -15.87 -23.80 -29.57
C GLN A 866 -16.54 -25.05 -28.99
N PRO A 867 -17.61 -25.58 -29.61
CA PRO A 867 -18.29 -26.77 -29.10
C PRO A 867 -17.39 -28.01 -29.18
N VAL A 868 -17.30 -28.75 -28.07
CA VAL A 868 -16.62 -30.05 -27.97
C VAL A 868 -17.62 -31.17 -28.16
N THR A 869 -18.72 -31.15 -27.41
CA THR A 869 -19.77 -32.18 -27.45
C THR A 869 -21.09 -31.65 -26.87
N SER A 870 -22.17 -32.42 -27.01
CA SER A 870 -23.42 -32.19 -26.29
C SER A 870 -24.07 -33.50 -25.88
N ILE A 871 -24.20 -33.72 -24.57
CA ILE A 871 -24.83 -34.90 -23.97
C ILE A 871 -26.35 -34.69 -24.00
N GLU A 872 -27.07 -35.39 -24.87
CA GLU A 872 -28.55 -35.30 -24.95
C GLU A 872 -29.21 -35.93 -23.72
N ILE A 873 -30.21 -35.25 -23.14
CA ILE A 873 -30.85 -35.65 -21.88
C ILE A 873 -32.01 -36.60 -22.19
N THR A 874 -31.88 -37.85 -21.75
CA THR A 874 -32.76 -38.98 -22.11
C THR A 874 -33.16 -39.78 -20.87
N GLN A 875 -34.16 -40.67 -20.97
CA GLN A 875 -34.63 -41.43 -19.80
C GLN A 875 -33.59 -42.44 -19.27
N ASP A 876 -32.56 -42.75 -20.08
CA ASP A 876 -31.51 -43.71 -19.74
C ASP A 876 -30.29 -43.08 -19.06
N ASN A 877 -30.09 -41.76 -19.11
CA ASN A 877 -28.94 -41.07 -18.50
C ASN A 877 -29.28 -40.16 -17.31
N VAL A 878 -30.53 -40.16 -16.84
CA VAL A 878 -30.97 -39.40 -15.65
C VAL A 878 -31.01 -40.23 -14.36
N ASP A 879 -30.81 -39.56 -13.22
CA ASP A 879 -30.67 -40.12 -11.87
C ASP A 879 -29.58 -41.21 -11.75
N ARG A 880 -28.57 -41.13 -12.61
CA ARG A 880 -27.40 -42.03 -12.66
C ARG A 880 -26.12 -41.22 -12.63
N GLN A 881 -25.08 -41.79 -12.04
CA GLN A 881 -23.70 -41.31 -12.18
C GLN A 881 -23.10 -41.99 -13.43
N LEU A 882 -22.47 -41.21 -14.30
CA LEU A 882 -21.95 -41.63 -15.60
C LEU A 882 -20.55 -41.04 -15.80
N VAL A 883 -19.67 -41.84 -16.42
CA VAL A 883 -18.32 -41.41 -16.80
C VAL A 883 -18.19 -41.60 -18.29
N ASP A 884 -18.10 -40.49 -19.03
CA ASP A 884 -17.94 -40.47 -20.49
C ASP A 884 -16.63 -39.77 -20.86
N ALA A 885 -15.99 -40.22 -21.95
CA ALA A 885 -14.77 -39.63 -22.50
C ALA A 885 -15.06 -38.94 -23.84
N PHE A 886 -14.55 -37.72 -24.01
CA PHE A 886 -14.80 -36.88 -25.18
C PHE A 886 -13.50 -36.31 -25.76
N PRO A 887 -13.13 -36.62 -27.03
CA PRO A 887 -11.96 -36.03 -27.66
C PRO A 887 -12.17 -34.53 -27.94
N ILE A 888 -11.13 -33.74 -27.76
CA ILE A 888 -11.10 -32.29 -27.99
C ILE A 888 -10.16 -32.01 -29.17
N ASP A 889 -10.62 -31.22 -30.16
CA ASP A 889 -9.74 -30.74 -31.22
C ASP A 889 -8.65 -29.82 -30.64
N ARG A 890 -7.39 -30.16 -30.92
CA ARG A 890 -6.19 -29.36 -30.58
C ARG A 890 -6.27 -27.90 -31.06
N LEU A 891 -7.04 -27.61 -32.11
CA LEU A 891 -7.25 -26.26 -32.63
C LEU A 891 -8.06 -25.36 -31.68
N ASN A 892 -8.76 -25.94 -30.71
CA ASN A 892 -9.53 -25.19 -29.71
C ASN A 892 -8.66 -24.72 -28.52
N PHE A 893 -7.37 -25.10 -28.45
CA PHE A 893 -6.48 -24.74 -27.33
C PHE A 893 -5.74 -23.42 -27.55
N SER A 894 -5.56 -22.69 -26.45
CA SER A 894 -4.74 -21.47 -26.34
C SER A 894 -3.93 -21.49 -25.03
N ASP A 895 -3.11 -20.48 -24.77
CA ASP A 895 -2.28 -20.34 -23.56
C ASP A 895 -3.09 -20.42 -22.25
N LEU A 896 -4.27 -19.79 -22.26
CA LEU A 896 -5.32 -19.89 -21.26
C LEU A 896 -6.51 -20.59 -21.92
N ASN A 897 -7.18 -21.49 -21.20
CA ASN A 897 -8.31 -22.27 -21.70
C ASN A 897 -9.49 -22.20 -20.75
N GLN A 898 -10.68 -21.98 -21.32
CA GLN A 898 -11.97 -21.93 -20.65
C GLN A 898 -12.81 -23.15 -21.08
N LEU A 899 -12.96 -24.14 -20.21
CA LEU A 899 -13.84 -25.28 -20.42
C LEU A 899 -15.22 -24.98 -19.81
N SER A 900 -16.18 -24.69 -20.68
CA SER A 900 -17.52 -24.22 -20.33
C SER A 900 -18.56 -25.32 -20.45
N PHE A 901 -19.37 -25.49 -19.41
CA PHE A 901 -20.48 -26.44 -19.37
C PHE A 901 -21.81 -25.66 -19.31
N ARG A 902 -22.74 -25.89 -20.25
CA ARG A 902 -24.00 -25.13 -20.36
C ARG A 902 -25.21 -26.04 -20.59
N LEU A 903 -26.29 -25.83 -19.85
CA LEU A 903 -27.57 -26.50 -20.11
C LEU A 903 -28.31 -25.85 -21.29
N ILE A 904 -28.70 -26.65 -22.28
CA ILE A 904 -29.41 -26.20 -23.49
C ILE A 904 -30.92 -26.46 -23.33
N PRO A 905 -31.78 -25.44 -23.32
CA PRO A 905 -33.23 -25.61 -23.25
C PRO A 905 -33.81 -26.19 -24.55
N LYS A 906 -34.99 -26.82 -24.49
CA LYS A 906 -35.69 -27.33 -25.69
C LYS A 906 -36.34 -26.24 -26.54
N ASN A 907 -36.72 -25.11 -25.93
CA ASN A 907 -37.37 -23.98 -26.60
C ASN A 907 -36.72 -22.67 -26.11
N GLU A 908 -36.00 -21.98 -26.98
CA GLU A 908 -35.28 -20.74 -26.63
C GLU A 908 -36.24 -19.61 -26.19
N GLU A 909 -37.42 -19.49 -26.82
CA GLU A 909 -38.44 -18.47 -26.53
C GLU A 909 -39.07 -18.55 -25.12
N ASN A 910 -38.85 -19.63 -24.35
CA ASN A 910 -39.40 -19.78 -23.00
C ASN A 910 -38.34 -19.76 -21.89
N CYS A 911 -37.10 -19.35 -22.20
CA CYS A 911 -35.98 -19.43 -21.26
C CYS A 911 -36.20 -18.63 -19.95
N GLU A 912 -37.04 -17.59 -19.96
CA GLU A 912 -37.41 -16.79 -18.77
C GLU A 912 -38.31 -17.52 -17.76
N LYS A 913 -38.89 -18.68 -18.11
CA LYS A 913 -39.88 -19.40 -17.27
C LYS A 913 -39.31 -20.63 -16.55
N LEU A 914 -38.02 -20.92 -16.74
CA LEU A 914 -37.35 -22.08 -16.18
C LEU A 914 -36.97 -21.80 -14.72
N ASP A 915 -37.31 -22.73 -13.81
CA ASP A 915 -37.07 -22.56 -12.37
C ASP A 915 -35.56 -22.54 -12.04
N PRO A 916 -34.99 -21.41 -11.55
CA PRO A 916 -33.57 -21.31 -11.21
C PRO A 916 -33.15 -22.17 -10.01
N LEU A 917 -34.12 -22.72 -9.27
CA LEU A 917 -33.91 -23.61 -8.13
C LEU A 917 -34.12 -25.10 -8.50
N ALA A 918 -34.42 -25.42 -9.76
CA ALA A 918 -34.53 -26.80 -10.24
C ALA A 918 -33.22 -27.57 -10.02
N ILE A 919 -33.37 -28.86 -9.71
CA ILE A 919 -32.27 -29.77 -9.32
C ILE A 919 -31.25 -29.88 -10.45
N SER A 920 -29.97 -29.81 -10.08
CA SER A 920 -28.86 -29.60 -10.99
C SER A 920 -28.43 -30.82 -11.81
N ALA A 921 -27.75 -30.56 -12.93
CA ALA A 921 -26.71 -31.46 -13.43
C ALA A 921 -25.42 -31.21 -12.63
N GLU A 922 -24.77 -32.28 -12.17
CA GLU A 922 -23.60 -32.21 -11.29
C GLU A 922 -22.38 -32.87 -11.92
N ILE A 923 -21.29 -32.14 -12.03
CA ILE A 923 -19.99 -32.62 -12.55
C ILE A 923 -19.04 -32.77 -11.36
N GLN A 924 -18.42 -33.94 -11.20
CA GLN A 924 -17.64 -34.29 -10.01
C GLN A 924 -16.20 -33.78 -10.08
N PRO A 925 -15.55 -33.50 -8.92
CA PRO A 925 -14.12 -33.12 -8.81
C PRO A 925 -13.12 -34.09 -9.42
N ASP A 926 -13.53 -35.35 -9.59
CA ASP A 926 -12.73 -36.46 -10.11
C ASP A 926 -12.79 -36.56 -11.65
N SER A 927 -13.60 -35.71 -12.31
CA SER A 927 -13.49 -35.47 -13.75
C SER A 927 -12.10 -34.89 -14.08
N GLU A 928 -11.53 -35.24 -15.23
CA GLU A 928 -10.21 -34.74 -15.65
C GLU A 928 -10.14 -34.41 -17.14
N ILE A 929 -9.23 -33.49 -17.48
CA ILE A 929 -8.76 -33.31 -18.85
C ILE A 929 -7.36 -33.91 -18.99
N THR A 930 -7.22 -34.86 -19.90
CA THR A 930 -5.94 -35.48 -20.26
C THR A 930 -5.47 -34.92 -21.59
N MET A 931 -4.25 -34.39 -21.63
CA MET A 931 -3.64 -33.78 -22.81
C MET A 931 -2.36 -34.54 -23.21
N HIS A 932 -2.26 -34.91 -24.48
CA HIS A 932 -1.05 -35.47 -25.09
C HIS A 932 -0.30 -34.36 -25.83
N MET A 933 0.92 -34.09 -25.38
CA MET A 933 1.66 -32.87 -25.68
C MET A 933 3.06 -33.20 -26.19
N ASN A 934 3.50 -32.44 -27.19
CA ASN A 934 4.88 -32.49 -27.70
C ASN A 934 5.61 -31.19 -27.32
N PRO A 935 6.95 -31.19 -27.20
CA PRO A 935 7.72 -29.97 -27.04
C PRO A 935 7.52 -29.02 -28.23
N LEU A 936 7.54 -27.72 -27.95
CA LEU A 936 7.65 -26.69 -28.97
C LEU A 936 9.06 -26.08 -28.89
N ASP A 937 9.80 -26.14 -30.00
CA ASP A 937 11.14 -25.58 -30.09
C ASP A 937 11.06 -24.05 -30.17
N LEU A 938 11.16 -23.39 -29.01
CA LEU A 938 11.16 -21.94 -28.88
C LEU A 938 12.40 -21.31 -29.52
N VAL A 939 12.30 -20.05 -29.97
CA VAL A 939 13.47 -19.31 -30.46
C VAL A 939 14.46 -19.08 -29.31
N ASN A 940 15.77 -19.20 -29.61
CA ASN A 940 16.86 -18.93 -28.67
C ASN A 940 17.04 -17.41 -28.45
N ASP A 941 16.04 -16.74 -27.87
CA ASP A 941 16.02 -15.29 -27.65
C ASP A 941 15.81 -14.95 -26.17
N LEU A 942 16.70 -14.10 -25.63
CA LEU A 942 16.60 -13.56 -24.27
C LEU A 942 15.37 -12.65 -24.08
N ALA A 943 14.74 -12.16 -25.15
CA ALA A 943 13.47 -11.44 -25.07
C ALA A 943 12.30 -12.30 -24.55
N LEU A 944 12.40 -13.64 -24.61
CA LEU A 944 11.40 -14.56 -24.05
C LEU A 944 11.63 -14.85 -22.54
N PHE A 945 12.77 -14.44 -21.98
CA PHE A 945 13.16 -14.75 -20.61
C PHE A 945 12.15 -14.16 -19.59
N PRO A 946 11.64 -14.93 -18.61
CA PRO A 946 12.17 -16.19 -18.09
C PRO A 946 11.68 -17.49 -18.76
N VAL A 947 10.80 -17.44 -19.76
CA VAL A 947 10.31 -18.63 -20.46
C VAL A 947 11.47 -19.24 -21.28
N PRO A 948 11.65 -20.57 -21.34
CA PRO A 948 10.86 -21.62 -20.69
C PRO A 948 11.35 -22.04 -19.28
N PHE A 949 12.47 -21.49 -18.80
CA PHE A 949 13.10 -21.83 -17.51
C PHE A 949 12.17 -21.60 -16.31
N TYR A 950 11.30 -20.60 -16.40
CA TYR A 950 10.10 -20.46 -15.58
C TYR A 950 8.97 -19.92 -16.46
N ASP A 951 7.86 -20.64 -16.48
CA ASP A 951 6.61 -20.22 -17.12
C ASP A 951 5.56 -20.05 -16.02
N TYR A 952 4.88 -18.90 -15.98
CA TYR A 952 3.86 -18.61 -14.98
C TYR A 952 2.55 -19.39 -15.21
N ARG A 953 2.43 -20.06 -16.36
CA ARG A 953 1.34 -20.98 -16.75
C ARG A 953 1.57 -22.42 -16.28
N ASP A 954 2.70 -22.72 -15.62
CA ASP A 954 2.94 -24.04 -15.05
C ASP A 954 2.60 -24.06 -13.55
N ASP A 955 1.46 -24.66 -13.22
CA ASP A 955 0.98 -24.81 -11.83
C ASP A 955 1.72 -25.93 -11.04
N ARG A 956 2.82 -26.47 -11.58
CA ARG A 956 3.70 -27.45 -10.91
C ARG A 956 4.88 -26.78 -10.21
N LYS A 957 5.39 -27.41 -9.14
CA LYS A 957 6.59 -26.96 -8.42
C LYS A 957 7.78 -26.80 -9.38
N LEU A 958 8.43 -25.64 -9.37
CA LEU A 958 9.60 -25.38 -10.23
C LEU A 958 10.75 -26.35 -9.90
N VAL A 959 11.27 -27.02 -10.93
CA VAL A 959 12.53 -27.78 -10.87
C VAL A 959 13.43 -27.25 -11.99
N LEU A 960 14.52 -26.58 -11.62
CA LEU A 960 15.41 -25.92 -12.57
C LEU A 960 16.87 -26.31 -12.27
N PRO A 961 17.41 -27.35 -12.94
CA PRO A 961 18.77 -27.81 -12.67
C PRO A 961 19.84 -26.77 -12.99
N MET A 962 20.95 -26.85 -12.26
CA MET A 962 22.12 -25.98 -12.40
C MET A 962 23.37 -26.82 -12.65
N ALA A 963 23.88 -26.76 -13.88
CA ALA A 963 25.11 -27.42 -14.29
C ALA A 963 26.32 -26.56 -13.84
N VAL A 964 26.92 -26.96 -12.72
CA VAL A 964 28.11 -26.35 -12.10
C VAL A 964 29.18 -27.43 -12.02
N ASP A 965 30.22 -27.32 -12.84
CA ASP A 965 31.27 -28.34 -12.88
C ASP A 965 32.05 -28.43 -11.55
N LYS A 966 32.83 -29.50 -11.37
CA LYS A 966 33.56 -29.73 -10.12
C LYS A 966 34.61 -28.64 -9.80
N LYS A 967 35.16 -27.92 -10.79
CA LYS A 967 36.09 -26.80 -10.54
C LYS A 967 35.31 -25.60 -9.99
N LEU A 968 34.22 -25.23 -10.66
CA LEU A 968 33.35 -24.11 -10.30
C LEU A 968 32.61 -24.36 -8.97
N ALA A 969 32.25 -25.60 -8.65
CA ALA A 969 31.63 -25.97 -7.37
C ALA A 969 32.55 -25.76 -6.15
N HIS A 970 33.86 -25.60 -6.35
CA HIS A 970 34.82 -25.20 -5.32
C HIS A 970 35.10 -23.68 -5.30
N SER A 971 34.50 -22.90 -6.20
CA SER A 971 34.69 -21.46 -6.33
C SER A 971 33.53 -20.67 -5.70
N LEU A 972 33.82 -19.93 -4.63
CA LEU A 972 32.82 -19.12 -3.92
C LEU A 972 32.10 -18.08 -4.81
N PRO A 973 32.77 -17.38 -5.75
CA PRO A 973 32.08 -16.55 -6.74
C PRO A 973 31.11 -17.34 -7.65
N ALA A 974 31.47 -18.52 -8.14
CA ALA A 974 30.56 -19.31 -8.98
C ALA A 974 29.34 -19.81 -8.19
N LEU A 975 29.54 -20.28 -6.95
CA LEU A 975 28.43 -20.61 -6.03
C LEU A 975 27.55 -19.39 -5.71
N LYS A 976 28.14 -18.18 -5.63
CA LYS A 976 27.39 -16.93 -5.46
C LYS A 976 26.57 -16.58 -6.71
N ALA A 977 27.09 -16.79 -7.91
CA ALA A 977 26.35 -16.60 -9.16
C ALA A 977 25.14 -17.57 -9.24
N ALA A 978 25.34 -18.84 -8.90
CA ALA A 978 24.27 -19.82 -8.78
C ALA A 978 23.23 -19.42 -7.71
N ALA A 979 23.68 -18.96 -6.54
CA ALA A 979 22.78 -18.51 -5.46
C ALA A 979 21.95 -17.27 -5.84
N ILE A 980 22.49 -16.34 -6.64
CA ILE A 980 21.75 -15.19 -7.19
C ILE A 980 20.59 -15.66 -8.08
N LEU A 981 20.86 -16.56 -9.03
CA LEU A 981 19.84 -17.08 -9.94
C LEU A 981 18.83 -17.96 -9.21
N ALA A 982 19.27 -18.83 -8.29
CA ALA A 982 18.39 -19.61 -7.42
C ALA A 982 17.46 -18.72 -6.57
N SER A 983 17.97 -17.61 -6.03
CA SER A 983 17.15 -16.65 -5.26
C SER A 983 16.10 -15.96 -6.14
N TRP A 984 16.47 -15.57 -7.37
CA TRP A 984 15.59 -14.84 -8.29
C TRP A 984 14.49 -15.74 -8.87
N PHE A 985 14.83 -16.95 -9.33
CA PHE A 985 13.84 -17.95 -9.75
C PHE A 985 13.00 -18.44 -8.57
N GLY A 986 13.60 -18.61 -7.39
CA GLY A 986 12.88 -18.97 -6.16
C GLY A 986 11.82 -17.92 -5.79
N ALA A 987 12.18 -16.63 -5.83
CA ALA A 987 11.25 -15.53 -5.58
C ALA A 987 10.14 -15.40 -6.64
N LYS A 988 10.32 -15.94 -7.85
CA LYS A 988 9.24 -16.05 -8.86
C LYS A 988 8.28 -17.21 -8.57
N ALA A 989 8.81 -18.36 -8.16
CA ALA A 989 8.03 -19.58 -7.94
C ALA A 989 7.60 -19.80 -6.47
N ASP A 990 7.72 -18.80 -5.59
CA ASP A 990 7.52 -18.90 -4.14
C ASP A 990 6.14 -19.51 -3.75
N TYR A 991 5.11 -19.25 -4.55
CA TYR A 991 3.74 -19.74 -4.36
C TYR A 991 3.55 -21.26 -4.59
N LEU A 992 4.47 -21.92 -5.30
CA LEU A 992 4.52 -23.38 -5.50
C LEU A 992 5.79 -24.02 -4.90
N GLY A 993 6.77 -23.19 -4.54
CA GLY A 993 8.13 -23.59 -4.20
C GLY A 993 8.99 -23.91 -5.42
N ALA A 994 10.31 -23.93 -5.18
CA ALA A 994 11.31 -24.26 -6.19
C ALA A 994 12.28 -25.36 -5.72
N THR A 995 13.00 -25.95 -6.67
CA THR A 995 14.10 -26.89 -6.46
C THR A 995 15.17 -26.63 -7.51
N PHE A 996 16.43 -26.55 -7.10
CA PHE A 996 17.57 -26.32 -8.01
C PHE A 996 18.58 -27.48 -7.90
N PRO A 997 18.34 -28.63 -8.58
CA PRO A 997 19.28 -29.76 -8.57
C PRO A 997 20.62 -29.36 -9.20
N VAL A 998 21.74 -29.56 -8.50
CA VAL A 998 23.06 -29.24 -9.05
C VAL A 998 23.66 -30.48 -9.74
N THR A 999 24.06 -30.35 -11.00
CA THR A 999 24.81 -31.38 -11.73
C THR A 999 26.23 -30.88 -12.04
N GLY A 1000 27.19 -31.79 -12.17
CA GLY A 1000 28.62 -31.45 -12.34
C GLY A 1000 29.37 -32.41 -13.28
N LYS A 1001 28.62 -33.02 -14.21
CA LYS A 1001 29.09 -33.83 -15.33
C LYS A 1001 28.14 -33.57 -16.49
N ASP A 1002 27.05 -34.32 -16.52
CA ASP A 1002 26.06 -34.35 -17.58
C ASP A 1002 24.98 -33.29 -17.30
N ILE A 1003 24.45 -32.69 -18.37
CA ILE A 1003 23.35 -31.72 -18.30
C ILE A 1003 22.06 -32.51 -18.56
N PRO A 1004 21.07 -32.47 -17.65
CA PRO A 1004 19.85 -33.24 -17.83
C PRO A 1004 19.05 -32.73 -19.04
N LEU A 1005 18.26 -33.62 -19.65
CA LEU A 1005 17.36 -33.31 -20.75
C LEU A 1005 16.11 -32.56 -20.23
N HIS A 1006 16.35 -31.40 -19.63
CA HIS A 1006 15.40 -30.50 -18.99
C HIS A 1006 15.94 -29.07 -19.04
N HIS A 1007 15.06 -28.07 -19.07
CA HIS A 1007 15.48 -26.66 -19.00
C HIS A 1007 16.39 -26.42 -17.79
N SER A 1008 17.59 -25.91 -18.04
CA SER A 1008 18.69 -25.87 -17.06
C SER A 1008 19.54 -24.61 -17.21
N ILE A 1009 20.21 -24.20 -16.13
CA ILE A 1009 21.21 -23.13 -16.12
C ILE A 1009 22.60 -23.75 -16.18
N VAL A 1010 23.49 -23.24 -17.03
CA VAL A 1010 24.85 -23.74 -17.22
C VAL A 1010 25.85 -22.63 -16.95
N PHE A 1011 26.89 -22.90 -16.15
CA PHE A 1011 27.94 -21.94 -15.83
C PHE A 1011 29.24 -22.32 -16.56
N ARG A 1012 29.75 -21.45 -17.44
CA ARG A 1012 30.99 -21.68 -18.20
C ARG A 1012 32.07 -20.61 -17.98
N THR A 1013 33.29 -21.09 -17.83
CA THR A 1013 34.54 -20.33 -17.93
C THR A 1013 35.51 -21.08 -18.85
N PRO A 1014 36.62 -20.48 -19.32
CA PRO A 1014 37.58 -21.15 -20.22
C PRO A 1014 38.18 -22.45 -19.64
N ASP A 1015 38.26 -22.56 -18.32
CA ASP A 1015 38.73 -23.76 -17.62
C ASP A 1015 37.64 -24.81 -17.35
N SER A 1016 36.36 -24.50 -17.59
CA SER A 1016 35.24 -25.36 -17.20
C SER A 1016 34.95 -26.49 -18.19
N MET A 1017 34.34 -27.57 -17.72
CA MET A 1017 33.83 -28.68 -18.54
C MET A 1017 32.81 -28.23 -19.61
N TYR A 1018 32.15 -27.09 -19.41
CA TYR A 1018 31.12 -26.54 -20.30
C TYR A 1018 31.61 -25.39 -21.18
N ALA A 1019 32.93 -25.20 -21.33
CA ALA A 1019 33.49 -24.11 -22.15
C ALA A 1019 32.96 -24.13 -23.60
N ASP A 1020 33.01 -25.31 -24.24
CA ASP A 1020 32.66 -25.51 -25.66
C ASP A 1020 31.15 -25.68 -25.93
N ILE A 1021 30.27 -25.49 -24.93
CA ILE A 1021 28.83 -25.76 -25.07
C ILE A 1021 28.10 -24.79 -26.02
N SER A 1022 28.65 -23.61 -26.27
CA SER A 1022 28.15 -22.64 -27.24
C SER A 1022 29.28 -22.16 -28.15
N PRO A 1023 28.99 -21.87 -29.43
CA PRO A 1023 29.97 -21.39 -30.39
C PRO A 1023 30.43 -19.94 -30.14
N LEU A 1024 29.80 -19.20 -29.21
CA LEU A 1024 30.22 -17.84 -28.88
C LEU A 1024 31.46 -17.85 -27.97
N PRO A 1025 32.54 -17.13 -28.32
CA PRO A 1025 33.76 -17.08 -27.50
C PRO A 1025 33.52 -16.34 -26.18
N ILE A 1026 34.14 -16.83 -25.10
CA ILE A 1026 34.04 -16.22 -23.77
C ILE A 1026 34.93 -14.96 -23.70
N THR A 1027 34.40 -13.83 -24.16
CA THR A 1027 35.11 -12.53 -24.20
C THR A 1027 34.93 -11.69 -22.95
N GLY A 1028 34.04 -12.07 -22.03
CA GLY A 1028 33.74 -11.33 -20.80
C GLY A 1028 32.47 -11.89 -20.13
N PRO A 1029 31.85 -11.14 -19.19
CA PRO A 1029 30.57 -11.52 -18.59
C PRO A 1029 29.45 -11.48 -19.65
N SER A 1030 28.86 -12.62 -19.97
CA SER A 1030 27.78 -12.70 -20.97
C SER A 1030 26.71 -13.74 -20.63
N LEU A 1031 25.57 -13.60 -21.32
CA LEU A 1031 24.34 -14.35 -21.13
C LEU A 1031 23.86 -14.81 -22.51
N GLU A 1032 23.43 -16.06 -22.61
CA GLU A 1032 22.98 -16.67 -23.86
C GLU A 1032 21.91 -17.72 -23.56
N ILE A 1033 20.93 -17.88 -24.46
CA ILE A 1033 20.04 -19.04 -24.47
C ILE A 1033 20.43 -19.90 -25.67
N ILE A 1034 20.62 -21.20 -25.46
CA ILE A 1034 20.86 -22.18 -26.53
C ILE A 1034 19.90 -23.36 -26.40
N GLY A 1035 19.81 -24.20 -27.44
CA GLY A 1035 19.22 -25.54 -27.32
C GLY A 1035 20.21 -26.51 -26.67
N HIS A 1036 19.70 -27.57 -26.05
CA HIS A 1036 20.52 -28.65 -25.50
C HIS A 1036 21.11 -29.47 -26.66
N PRO A 1037 22.36 -29.97 -26.57
CA PRO A 1037 23.00 -30.70 -27.67
C PRO A 1037 22.26 -31.96 -28.15
N GLU A 1038 21.40 -32.55 -27.31
CA GLU A 1038 20.63 -33.77 -27.64
C GLU A 1038 19.17 -33.47 -28.03
N ASP A 1039 18.61 -32.31 -27.65
CA ASP A 1039 17.26 -31.85 -28.01
C ASP A 1039 17.22 -30.31 -28.08
N SER A 1040 16.99 -29.76 -29.26
CA SER A 1040 16.99 -28.31 -29.47
C SER A 1040 15.84 -27.60 -28.74
N ALA A 1041 14.72 -28.27 -28.49
CA ALA A 1041 13.59 -27.69 -27.77
C ALA A 1041 13.91 -27.48 -26.28
N VAL A 1042 14.75 -28.34 -25.68
CA VAL A 1042 15.24 -28.17 -24.31
C VAL A 1042 16.24 -27.02 -24.26
N LYS A 1043 15.82 -25.86 -23.74
CA LYS A 1043 16.68 -24.66 -23.63
C LYS A 1043 17.63 -24.69 -22.44
N LEU A 1044 18.84 -24.16 -22.65
CA LEU A 1044 19.89 -23.96 -21.66
C LEU A 1044 20.21 -22.46 -21.54
N LEU A 1045 20.23 -21.95 -20.30
CA LEU A 1045 20.64 -20.59 -19.98
C LEU A 1045 22.13 -20.61 -19.65
N VAL A 1046 22.98 -20.09 -20.53
CA VAL A 1046 24.43 -20.14 -20.39
C VAL A 1046 24.95 -18.84 -19.79
N ILE A 1047 25.45 -18.95 -18.55
CA ILE A 1047 26.11 -17.87 -17.81
C ILE A 1047 27.61 -17.98 -18.07
N SER A 1048 28.20 -16.94 -18.66
CA SER A 1048 29.58 -16.98 -19.17
C SER A 1048 30.46 -15.91 -18.52
N GLY A 1049 31.74 -16.20 -18.34
CA GLY A 1049 32.74 -15.24 -17.88
C GLY A 1049 34.16 -15.77 -18.04
N GLN A 1050 35.15 -14.89 -18.25
CA GLN A 1050 36.57 -15.27 -18.25
C GLN A 1050 37.01 -15.75 -16.86
N THR A 1051 36.45 -15.18 -15.79
CA THR A 1051 36.71 -15.58 -14.40
C THR A 1051 35.41 -15.90 -13.64
N PRO A 1052 35.48 -16.62 -12.50
CA PRO A 1052 34.31 -16.88 -11.66
C PRO A 1052 33.61 -15.63 -11.11
N GLU A 1053 34.32 -14.50 -11.00
CA GLU A 1053 33.75 -13.20 -10.61
C GLU A 1053 32.89 -12.60 -11.73
N GLU A 1054 33.25 -12.82 -13.00
CA GLU A 1054 32.44 -12.38 -14.14
C GLU A 1054 31.11 -13.15 -14.23
N LEU A 1055 31.06 -14.41 -13.78
CA LEU A 1055 29.79 -15.15 -13.62
C LEU A 1055 28.84 -14.43 -12.64
N VAL A 1056 29.37 -13.83 -11.56
CA VAL A 1056 28.57 -13.03 -10.62
C VAL A 1056 28.05 -11.77 -11.31
N THR A 1057 28.85 -11.12 -12.15
CA THR A 1057 28.44 -9.95 -12.94
C THR A 1057 27.32 -10.30 -13.93
N ALA A 1058 27.48 -11.38 -14.70
CA ALA A 1058 26.49 -11.87 -15.65
C ALA A 1058 25.18 -12.27 -14.94
N ALA A 1059 25.26 -13.09 -13.88
CA ALA A 1059 24.10 -13.47 -13.07
C ALA A 1059 23.39 -12.26 -12.44
N THR A 1060 24.14 -11.29 -11.92
CA THR A 1060 23.55 -10.06 -11.36
C THR A 1060 22.80 -9.28 -12.45
N GLY A 1061 23.41 -9.09 -13.62
CA GLY A 1061 22.83 -8.34 -14.73
C GLY A 1061 21.58 -8.97 -15.37
N LEU A 1062 21.38 -10.28 -15.23
CA LEU A 1062 20.14 -10.96 -15.61
C LEU A 1062 18.99 -10.72 -14.59
N THR A 1063 19.33 -10.39 -13.35
CA THR A 1063 18.39 -10.32 -12.22
C THR A 1063 18.00 -8.90 -11.78
N SER A 1064 18.61 -7.87 -12.40
CA SER A 1064 18.56 -6.46 -11.96
C SER A 1064 17.64 -5.56 -12.78
#